data_AF-A0A553AVE1-F1
#
_entry.id   AF-A0A553AVE1-F1
#
_cell.length_a   1.000
_cell.length_b   1.000
_cell.length_c   1.000
_cell.angle_alpha   90.00
_cell.angle_beta   90.00
_cell.angle_gamma   90.00
#
_symmetry.space_group_name_H-M   'P 1'
#
loop_
_entity.id
_entity.type
_entity.pdbx_description
1 polymer ?
#
loop_
_entity_poly.entity_id
_entity_poly.type
_entity_poly.pdbx_seq_one_letter_code
_entity_poly.pdbx_strand_id
1 'polypeptide(L)'
;MGASVSLKDLNDQPVQAAEYDLIIIGAGPAGLAIAAEFLGSGLRVAVLESGGKERNGAADDLDAFENVGHARAPHAETRSRGLGGTSAIWTGRCGMLDDIDFHARPWLPRSGWPISAATLRPYYHRAGPYLGLSATLSGAEAGHDLYQGFDKPPWDSAVFRDAVWQFSNADNDGMSLLRQLADAEVIDAAGTGVLQHSGRTSAVNLGERLRKPLTDSTDIDIVLNATALEIEVDPASATAARSVLVARSDGQQDRFHGRRIVLACGGIENARLLLASRSGNPKGLGNDHDQVGRHLTDHHFSEIGRYTDGGGKQIRRRFGSRWHSAADSKTIYCMGVRTAEATQRDKQLLNATIHIVDFGSRLNALSTLANGARAAKQKDAGTAARNLSQALRRPGDLAVSVRDRFVRGTPPLNLPQLTLLGCVLEQELDPDSRVTLSSRTNRLGQPIAKIDWRISDREFRTARAMAGMFHAETDRLGLAPPARPDWLDGDFDDWSQGLTDLAHPSCTTRMSDDPATGVVDANCKLHGVEGVYVAGSSVFSTPGHMNPTQTILALGIRLADHLKQQILSGPSAPPASVARPRRLRIGFIGGGNRVATIYHPVTQALADRLEVVGAVTGSDEGAARIASQTGWTAHTDPGRLVAEGRPDFLVVALPPSMNDGLYPSLIGLDVPLLLETPFCWNEVRGRKLLRQIGKAGRLVGVAEQFPFLPEYQLWQKLIGLGLIGKIEAVVNDFAVYDYHGIGLLRTLMGRERRPDLANGRIAALNDDEAWALGSVRFTDGSFLINNYSASYAANPHRPAGEIRVCGTQGTLRTGQALFANGGPGGQPLLSPIRREQQGGALTALSVLTPDGEIRWDNPYAGPHAGHRLTDEQIAVAELLTRMGEAARSAAPPPYAPWAALEDVELLAALRYSAARGGAAIPLPLAATREKLRGKARQTAGKITGRLRR
;
A
#
# COMPACT_ATOMS: atom_id res chain seq x y z
N MET A 1 -24.46 -5.68 39.79
CA MET A 1 -24.69 -6.71 38.76
C MET A 1 -23.43 -6.76 37.92
N GLY A 2 -22.69 -7.87 37.97
CA GLY A 2 -21.35 -7.97 37.36
C GLY A 2 -21.42 -7.91 35.84
N ALA A 3 -20.49 -7.19 35.22
CA ALA A 3 -20.33 -7.13 33.77
C ALA A 3 -20.16 -8.56 33.21
N SER A 4 -21.03 -8.97 32.27
CA SER A 4 -20.86 -10.25 31.59
C SER A 4 -19.59 -10.20 30.76
N VAL A 5 -18.63 -11.08 31.06
CA VAL A 5 -17.42 -11.25 30.25
C VAL A 5 -17.83 -11.75 28.88
N SER A 6 -17.44 -11.04 27.82
CA SER A 6 -17.86 -11.37 26.45
C SER A 6 -17.01 -12.46 25.78
N LEU A 7 -15.95 -12.93 26.45
CA LEU A 7 -15.22 -14.15 26.11
C LEU A 7 -15.87 -15.35 26.78
N LYS A 8 -16.33 -16.31 25.98
CA LYS A 8 -17.01 -17.53 26.41
C LYS A 8 -16.25 -18.75 25.89
N ASP A 9 -16.15 -19.79 26.71
CA ASP A 9 -15.59 -21.07 26.31
C ASP A 9 -16.71 -22.12 26.36
N LEU A 10 -17.03 -22.74 25.22
CA LEU A 10 -18.11 -23.73 25.16
C LEU A 10 -17.82 -25.01 25.94
N ASN A 11 -16.55 -25.27 26.29
CA ASN A 11 -16.22 -26.39 27.16
C ASN A 11 -16.61 -26.12 28.62
N ASP A 12 -16.66 -24.85 29.05
CA ASP A 12 -16.92 -24.47 30.44
C ASP A 12 -18.39 -24.14 30.68
N GLN A 13 -19.04 -23.46 29.72
CA GLN A 13 -20.43 -22.99 29.86
C GLN A 13 -21.19 -23.07 28.54
N PRO A 14 -22.40 -23.63 28.52
CA PRO A 14 -23.27 -23.53 27.35
C PRO A 14 -23.66 -22.06 27.11
N VAL A 15 -23.54 -21.60 25.87
CA VAL A 15 -23.99 -20.25 25.48
C VAL A 15 -25.50 -20.29 25.25
N GLN A 16 -26.27 -19.45 25.94
CA GLN A 16 -27.72 -19.33 25.72
C GLN A 16 -28.02 -18.94 24.26
N ALA A 17 -29.10 -19.50 23.70
CA ALA A 17 -29.59 -19.17 22.36
C ALA A 17 -29.90 -17.67 22.26
N ALA A 18 -29.00 -16.92 21.61
CA ALA A 18 -29.16 -15.53 21.28
C ALA A 18 -29.17 -15.37 19.76
N GLU A 19 -30.04 -14.49 19.25
CA GLU A 19 -29.99 -14.05 17.86
C GLU A 19 -28.92 -12.96 17.73
N TYR A 20 -28.02 -13.13 16.76
CA TYR A 20 -26.96 -12.18 16.44
C TYR A 20 -27.29 -11.42 15.14
N ASP A 21 -26.88 -10.15 15.07
CA ASP A 21 -26.93 -9.42 13.81
C ASP A 21 -25.88 -9.95 12.83
N LEU A 22 -24.74 -10.40 13.35
CA LEU A 22 -23.63 -10.95 12.60
C LEU A 22 -22.96 -12.12 13.34
N ILE A 23 -22.74 -13.23 12.63
CA ILE A 23 -21.85 -14.32 13.06
C ILE A 23 -20.58 -14.28 12.21
N ILE A 24 -19.41 -14.31 12.84
CA ILE A 24 -18.10 -14.43 12.20
C ILE A 24 -17.53 -15.78 12.60
N ILE A 25 -17.21 -16.62 11.62
CA ILE A 25 -16.61 -17.95 11.84
C ILE A 25 -15.09 -17.81 11.65
N GLY A 26 -14.34 -17.97 12.73
CA GLY A 26 -12.87 -17.86 12.79
C GLY A 26 -12.41 -16.56 13.46
N ALA A 27 -11.59 -16.69 14.51
CA ALA A 27 -10.96 -15.59 15.22
C ALA A 27 -9.51 -15.34 14.73
N GLY A 28 -9.27 -15.53 13.44
CA GLY A 28 -8.02 -15.19 12.76
C GLY A 28 -7.93 -13.70 12.38
N PRO A 29 -6.92 -13.32 11.57
CA PRO A 29 -6.67 -11.92 11.21
C PRO A 29 -7.87 -11.21 10.57
N ALA A 30 -8.57 -11.87 9.64
CA ALA A 30 -9.76 -11.32 8.99
C ALA A 30 -10.92 -11.14 9.98
N GLY A 31 -11.25 -12.20 10.72
CA GLY A 31 -12.41 -12.23 11.61
C GLY A 31 -12.28 -11.23 12.76
N LEU A 32 -11.10 -11.15 13.39
CA LEU A 32 -10.86 -10.19 14.47
C LEU A 32 -10.84 -8.73 13.98
N ALA A 33 -10.33 -8.47 12.78
CA ALA A 33 -10.38 -7.12 12.19
C ALA A 33 -11.84 -6.69 11.91
N ILE A 34 -12.66 -7.60 11.37
CA ILE A 34 -14.09 -7.36 11.17
C ILE A 34 -14.77 -7.10 12.52
N ALA A 35 -14.58 -7.98 13.51
CA ALA A 35 -15.20 -7.83 14.82
C ALA A 35 -14.82 -6.49 15.50
N ALA A 36 -13.56 -6.08 15.40
CA ALA A 36 -13.09 -4.81 15.95
C ALA A 36 -13.76 -3.59 15.30
N GLU A 37 -14.09 -3.67 14.01
CA GLU A 37 -14.79 -2.61 13.27
C GLU A 37 -16.28 -2.46 13.64
N PHE A 38 -16.82 -3.41 14.41
CA PHE A 38 -18.19 -3.36 14.96
C PHE A 38 -18.24 -2.87 16.41
N LEU A 39 -17.09 -2.60 17.06
CA LEU A 39 -17.05 -2.06 18.42
C LEU A 39 -17.80 -0.73 18.53
N GLY A 40 -18.75 -0.64 19.46
CA GLY A 40 -19.53 0.58 19.70
C GLY A 40 -20.59 0.86 18.64
N SER A 41 -20.88 -0.12 17.76
CA SER A 41 -21.95 -0.01 16.77
C SER A 41 -23.35 -0.26 17.36
N GLY A 42 -23.43 -0.91 18.53
CA GLY A 42 -24.69 -1.37 19.13
C GLY A 42 -25.27 -2.62 18.46
N LEU A 43 -24.59 -3.21 17.48
CA LEU A 43 -24.97 -4.47 16.84
C LEU A 43 -24.39 -5.65 17.60
N ARG A 44 -25.16 -6.75 17.69
CA ARG A 44 -24.70 -7.98 18.35
C ARG A 44 -23.90 -8.86 17.39
N VAL A 45 -22.63 -9.10 17.71
CA VAL A 45 -21.72 -9.91 16.90
C VAL A 45 -21.25 -11.13 17.69
N ALA A 46 -21.31 -12.32 17.10
CA ALA A 46 -20.65 -13.52 17.61
C ALA A 46 -19.40 -13.82 16.78
N VAL A 47 -18.28 -14.11 17.44
CA VAL A 47 -17.05 -14.64 16.81
C VAL A 47 -16.86 -16.07 17.28
N LEU A 48 -17.03 -17.05 16.40
CA LEU A 48 -16.94 -18.48 16.70
C LEU A 48 -15.55 -18.99 16.33
N GLU A 49 -14.76 -19.46 17.30
CA GLU A 49 -13.41 -19.96 17.11
C GLU A 49 -13.31 -21.44 17.47
N SER A 50 -12.77 -22.25 16.56
CA SER A 50 -12.61 -23.69 16.74
C SER A 50 -11.64 -24.04 17.88
N GLY A 51 -10.59 -23.25 18.07
CA GLY A 51 -9.61 -23.43 19.13
C GLY A 51 -9.90 -22.66 20.42
N GLY A 52 -8.98 -22.80 21.37
CA GLY A 52 -9.02 -22.10 22.66
C GLY A 52 -8.38 -20.72 22.63
N LYS A 53 -8.17 -20.15 23.82
CA LYS A 53 -7.46 -18.88 24.01
C LYS A 53 -5.99 -19.00 23.59
N GLU A 54 -5.39 -20.14 23.92
CA GLU A 54 -4.04 -20.54 23.54
C GLU A 54 -4.12 -21.76 22.64
N ARG A 55 -3.10 -21.93 21.79
CA ARG A 55 -2.97 -23.07 20.88
C ARG A 55 -2.86 -24.38 21.66
N ASN A 56 -3.54 -25.43 21.19
CA ASN A 56 -3.46 -26.77 21.77
C ASN A 56 -3.58 -27.87 20.71
N GLY A 57 -3.03 -29.05 20.99
CA GLY A 57 -2.96 -30.15 20.01
C GLY A 57 -4.32 -30.70 19.56
N ALA A 58 -5.31 -30.75 20.44
CA ALA A 58 -6.64 -31.29 20.10
C ALA A 58 -7.43 -30.42 19.12
N ALA A 59 -7.17 -29.10 19.12
CA ALA A 59 -7.68 -28.18 18.11
C ALA A 59 -6.87 -28.32 16.81
N ASP A 60 -5.53 -28.37 16.89
CA ASP A 60 -4.65 -28.50 15.72
C ASP A 60 -4.91 -29.78 14.90
N ASP A 61 -5.30 -30.89 15.56
CA ASP A 61 -5.69 -32.13 14.88
C ASP A 61 -6.85 -31.94 13.88
N LEU A 62 -7.68 -30.91 14.06
CA LEU A 62 -8.77 -30.56 13.14
C LEU A 62 -8.28 -29.91 11.85
N ASP A 63 -7.01 -29.48 11.76
CA ASP A 63 -6.37 -28.98 10.54
C ASP A 63 -5.77 -30.10 9.66
N ALA A 64 -5.98 -31.38 10.01
CA ALA A 64 -5.56 -32.50 9.18
C ALA A 64 -6.08 -32.36 7.74
N PHE A 65 -5.26 -32.77 6.77
CA PHE A 65 -5.60 -32.73 5.35
C PHE A 65 -5.01 -33.92 4.58
N GLU A 66 -5.55 -34.18 3.40
CA GLU A 66 -5.00 -35.09 2.39
C GLU A 66 -4.30 -34.27 1.32
N ASN A 67 -2.96 -34.36 1.22
CA ASN A 67 -2.24 -33.76 0.09
C ASN A 67 -2.19 -34.75 -1.07
N VAL A 68 -2.67 -34.34 -2.24
CA VAL A 68 -2.57 -35.12 -3.48
C VAL A 68 -1.86 -34.37 -4.62
N GLY A 69 -1.53 -33.09 -4.40
CA GLY A 69 -0.78 -32.27 -5.35
C GLY A 69 0.70 -32.13 -4.96
N HIS A 70 1.31 -31.00 -5.33
CA HIS A 70 2.70 -30.68 -5.01
C HIS A 70 2.95 -30.62 -3.50
N ALA A 71 4.22 -30.71 -3.11
CA ALA A 71 4.63 -30.68 -1.71
C ALA A 71 4.14 -29.40 -1.01
N ARG A 72 3.62 -29.58 0.20
CA ARG A 72 3.15 -28.49 1.05
C ARG A 72 3.74 -28.59 2.44
N ALA A 73 4.00 -27.44 3.05
CA ALA A 73 4.39 -27.29 4.42
C ALA A 73 3.33 -27.91 5.34
N PRO A 74 3.74 -28.56 6.44
CA PRO A 74 2.80 -29.12 7.40
C PRO A 74 1.85 -28.05 7.96
N HIS A 75 0.55 -28.33 8.01
CA HIS A 75 -0.43 -27.41 8.60
C HIS A 75 -0.12 -27.08 10.05
N ALA A 76 0.46 -28.02 10.81
CA ALA A 76 0.88 -27.79 12.20
C ALA A 76 1.96 -26.70 12.36
N GLU A 77 2.68 -26.35 11.29
CA GLU A 77 3.70 -25.29 11.32
C GLU A 77 3.21 -23.97 10.72
N THR A 78 2.10 -24.00 9.99
CA THR A 78 1.68 -22.90 9.09
C THR A 78 0.26 -22.39 9.36
N ARG A 79 -0.52 -23.14 10.13
CA ARG A 79 -1.87 -22.79 10.58
C ARG A 79 -1.94 -22.84 12.10
N SER A 80 -2.91 -22.14 12.65
CA SER A 80 -3.17 -22.11 14.08
C SER A 80 -4.68 -21.96 14.31
N ARG A 81 -5.25 -22.88 15.09
CA ARG A 81 -6.62 -22.82 15.60
C ARG A 81 -6.62 -22.29 17.02
N GLY A 82 -7.27 -21.15 17.21
CA GLY A 82 -7.28 -20.42 18.46
C GLY A 82 -7.36 -18.91 18.24
N LEU A 83 -7.53 -18.18 19.34
CA LEU A 83 -7.68 -16.73 19.30
C LEU A 83 -6.44 -16.06 18.67
N GLY A 84 -6.64 -15.38 17.53
CA GLY A 84 -5.58 -14.75 16.72
C GLY A 84 -5.23 -15.53 15.45
N GLY A 85 -5.58 -16.82 15.37
CA GLY A 85 -5.27 -17.70 14.26
C GLY A 85 -3.79 -17.65 13.86
N THR A 86 -3.52 -17.62 12.55
CA THR A 86 -2.14 -17.59 12.03
C THR A 86 -1.34 -16.35 12.44
N SER A 87 -1.96 -15.26 12.91
CA SER A 87 -1.20 -14.12 13.46
C SER A 87 -0.44 -14.44 14.75
N ALA A 88 -0.72 -15.57 15.40
CA ALA A 88 0.02 -16.04 16.56
C ALA A 88 1.40 -16.64 16.18
N ILE A 89 1.60 -17.07 14.93
CA ILE A 89 2.79 -17.84 14.51
C ILE A 89 3.48 -17.28 13.26
N TRP A 90 2.93 -16.24 12.64
CA TRP A 90 3.49 -15.61 11.44
C TRP A 90 4.74 -14.75 11.70
N THR A 91 5.42 -14.38 10.63
CA THR A 91 6.66 -13.58 10.66
C THR A 91 6.43 -12.06 10.71
N GLY A 92 5.19 -11.60 10.63
CA GLY A 92 4.85 -10.18 10.65
C GLY A 92 5.18 -9.39 9.38
N ARG A 93 5.60 -10.05 8.29
CA ARG A 93 5.89 -9.40 7.01
C ARG A 93 4.60 -8.92 6.34
N CYS A 94 4.56 -7.63 6.03
CA CYS A 94 3.41 -6.94 5.46
C CYS A 94 3.79 -6.32 4.11
N GLY A 95 2.89 -6.41 3.14
CA GLY A 95 3.05 -5.87 1.80
C GLY A 95 1.68 -5.56 1.18
N MET A 96 1.66 -4.64 0.23
CA MET A 96 0.46 -4.30 -0.53
C MET A 96 0.54 -4.93 -1.92
N LEU A 97 -0.59 -5.38 -2.45
CA LEU A 97 -0.67 -5.78 -3.85
C LEU A 97 -0.33 -4.60 -4.77
N ASP A 98 0.23 -4.92 -5.93
CA ASP A 98 0.51 -3.94 -6.97
C ASP A 98 -0.77 -3.61 -7.74
N ASP A 99 -0.82 -2.44 -8.35
CA ASP A 99 -1.97 -2.04 -9.17
C ASP A 99 -2.24 -3.04 -10.32
N ILE A 100 -1.19 -3.63 -10.89
CA ILE A 100 -1.29 -4.65 -11.95
C ILE A 100 -2.01 -5.93 -11.48
N ASP A 101 -1.94 -6.28 -10.19
CA ASP A 101 -2.58 -7.47 -9.66
C ASP A 101 -4.12 -7.37 -9.77
N PHE A 102 -4.67 -6.15 -9.78
CA PHE A 102 -6.11 -5.87 -9.92
C PHE A 102 -6.58 -5.84 -11.38
N HIS A 103 -5.67 -5.80 -12.35
CA HIS A 103 -6.01 -5.65 -13.76
C HIS A 103 -6.20 -6.99 -14.46
N ALA A 104 -7.15 -7.02 -15.40
CA ALA A 104 -7.23 -8.08 -16.37
C ALA A 104 -5.99 -8.01 -17.29
N ARG A 105 -5.26 -9.11 -17.39
CA ARG A 105 -4.03 -9.24 -18.17
C ARG A 105 -4.26 -10.25 -19.29
N PRO A 106 -4.19 -9.87 -20.58
CA PRO A 106 -4.45 -10.78 -21.70
C PRO A 106 -3.56 -12.03 -21.71
N TRP A 107 -2.33 -11.93 -21.16
CA TRP A 107 -1.39 -13.05 -21.09
C TRP A 107 -1.56 -13.93 -19.85
N LEU A 108 -2.39 -13.53 -18.89
CA LEU A 108 -2.72 -14.30 -17.69
C LEU A 108 -4.25 -14.51 -17.60
N PRO A 109 -4.77 -15.62 -18.16
CA PRO A 109 -6.20 -15.90 -18.16
C PRO A 109 -6.81 -15.84 -16.75
N ARG A 110 -8.08 -15.43 -16.66
CA ARG A 110 -8.85 -15.31 -15.41
C ARG A 110 -8.34 -14.25 -14.42
N SER A 111 -7.30 -13.49 -14.76
CA SER A 111 -6.88 -12.33 -13.97
C SER A 111 -7.89 -11.17 -14.06
N GLY A 112 -7.75 -10.21 -13.13
CA GLY A 112 -8.64 -9.07 -13.01
C GLY A 112 -9.54 -9.18 -11.78
N TRP A 113 -9.50 -8.14 -10.95
CA TRP A 113 -10.37 -7.99 -9.81
C TRP A 113 -11.59 -7.16 -10.21
N PRO A 114 -12.79 -7.41 -9.65
CA PRO A 114 -13.95 -6.54 -9.85
C PRO A 114 -13.89 -5.25 -9.01
N ILE A 115 -12.78 -5.03 -8.29
CA ILE A 115 -12.46 -3.79 -7.58
C ILE A 115 -11.06 -3.32 -7.99
N SER A 116 -10.81 -2.02 -7.83
CA SER A 116 -9.50 -1.44 -8.16
C SER A 116 -8.54 -1.39 -6.96
N ALA A 117 -7.25 -1.27 -7.22
CA ALA A 117 -6.25 -0.98 -6.18
C ALA A 117 -6.58 0.30 -5.39
N ALA A 118 -7.08 1.33 -6.08
CA ALA A 118 -7.49 2.59 -5.46
C ALA A 118 -8.66 2.38 -4.48
N THR A 119 -9.59 1.48 -4.79
CA THR A 119 -10.69 1.10 -3.87
C THR A 119 -10.16 0.48 -2.58
N LEU A 120 -9.07 -0.29 -2.64
CA LEU A 120 -8.53 -1.00 -1.47
C LEU A 120 -7.51 -0.15 -0.68
N ARG A 121 -6.89 0.86 -1.30
CA ARG A 121 -5.82 1.69 -0.71
C ARG A 121 -6.19 2.30 0.66
N PRO A 122 -7.37 2.92 0.87
CA PRO A 122 -7.72 3.49 2.18
C PRO A 122 -7.78 2.43 3.29
N TYR A 123 -8.17 1.19 2.92
CA TYR A 123 -8.27 0.08 3.85
C TYR A 123 -6.90 -0.52 4.20
N TYR A 124 -5.92 -0.46 3.28
CA TYR A 124 -4.53 -0.78 3.61
C TYR A 124 -3.95 0.14 4.69
N HIS A 125 -4.25 1.43 4.61
CA HIS A 125 -3.83 2.41 5.62
C HIS A 125 -4.53 2.18 6.97
N ARG A 126 -5.85 1.92 6.96
CA ARG A 126 -6.60 1.54 8.18
C ARG A 126 -6.13 0.22 8.80
N ALA A 127 -5.66 -0.73 7.99
CA ALA A 127 -5.08 -1.99 8.48
C ALA A 127 -3.73 -1.77 9.19
N GLY A 128 -2.98 -0.73 8.84
CA GLY A 128 -1.66 -0.42 9.38
C GLY A 128 -1.59 -0.42 10.92
N PRO A 129 -2.44 0.37 11.61
CA PRO A 129 -2.52 0.40 13.07
C PRO A 129 -2.76 -0.98 13.70
N TYR A 130 -3.67 -1.81 13.18
CA TYR A 130 -3.89 -3.17 13.68
C TYR A 130 -2.62 -4.02 13.64
N LEU A 131 -1.79 -3.79 12.61
CA LEU A 131 -0.54 -4.49 12.39
C LEU A 131 0.66 -3.84 13.08
N GLY A 132 0.48 -2.71 13.76
CA GLY A 132 1.57 -1.99 14.43
C GLY A 132 2.49 -1.25 13.46
N LEU A 133 2.00 -0.93 12.27
CA LEU A 133 2.72 -0.15 11.26
C LEU A 133 2.50 1.35 11.52
N SER A 134 3.59 2.13 11.53
CA SER A 134 3.54 3.59 11.77
C SER A 134 3.19 4.41 10.54
N ALA A 135 3.48 3.85 9.37
CA ALA A 135 3.11 4.36 8.06
C ALA A 135 2.92 3.12 7.18
N THR A 136 1.97 3.19 6.26
CA THR A 136 1.80 2.17 5.22
C THR A 136 2.27 2.77 3.92
N LEU A 137 3.49 2.44 3.49
CA LEU A 137 4.09 2.95 2.25
C LEU A 137 3.99 1.94 1.12
N SER A 138 3.62 2.41 -0.07
CA SER A 138 3.77 1.67 -1.33
C SER A 138 5.22 1.61 -1.78
N GLY A 139 5.52 0.76 -2.77
CA GLY A 139 6.86 0.66 -3.34
C GLY A 139 7.39 1.99 -3.87
N ALA A 140 6.53 2.79 -4.53
CA ALA A 140 6.92 4.10 -5.06
C ALA A 140 7.19 5.14 -3.95
N GLU A 141 6.35 5.20 -2.92
CA GLU A 141 6.52 6.12 -1.79
C GLU A 141 7.76 5.79 -0.97
N ALA A 142 7.95 4.50 -0.69
CA ALA A 142 9.13 3.99 -0.01
C ALA A 142 10.42 4.18 -0.84
N GLY A 143 10.32 4.11 -2.17
CA GLY A 143 11.40 4.41 -3.12
C GLY A 143 12.01 5.80 -2.93
N HIS A 144 11.20 6.80 -2.59
CA HIS A 144 11.70 8.13 -2.30
C HIS A 144 12.33 8.21 -0.89
N ASP A 145 11.59 7.75 0.11
CA ASP A 145 11.94 7.99 1.52
C ASP A 145 13.11 7.13 2.04
N LEU A 146 13.33 5.96 1.43
CA LEU A 146 14.26 4.96 1.96
C LEU A 146 15.57 4.82 1.18
N TYR A 147 15.61 5.26 -0.09
CA TYR A 147 16.79 5.14 -0.93
C TYR A 147 17.87 6.18 -0.60
N GLN A 148 19.11 5.70 -0.48
CA GLN A 148 20.26 6.50 -0.08
C GLN A 148 21.29 6.64 -1.20
N GLY A 149 22.28 7.52 -1.00
CA GLY A 149 23.30 7.82 -2.02
C GLY A 149 24.17 6.63 -2.42
N PHE A 150 24.30 5.62 -1.55
CA PHE A 150 25.07 4.40 -1.85
C PHE A 150 24.27 3.34 -2.63
N ASP A 151 22.99 3.59 -2.91
CA ASP A 151 22.16 2.73 -3.75
C ASP A 151 22.35 3.06 -5.25
N LYS A 152 23.33 3.91 -5.60
CA LYS A 152 23.64 4.32 -6.98
C LYS A 152 24.70 3.41 -7.64
N PRO A 153 24.59 3.15 -8.97
CA PRO A 153 23.48 3.53 -9.85
C PRO A 153 22.19 2.77 -9.49
N PRO A 154 20.99 3.34 -9.74
CA PRO A 154 19.73 2.65 -9.49
C PRO A 154 19.56 1.44 -10.41
N TRP A 155 18.60 0.57 -10.06
CA TRP A 155 18.14 -0.51 -10.93
C TRP A 155 17.64 0.05 -12.27
N ASP A 156 17.75 -0.73 -13.35
CA ASP A 156 17.09 -0.38 -14.61
C ASP A 156 15.58 -0.40 -14.43
N SER A 157 14.98 0.79 -14.40
CA SER A 157 13.55 1.00 -14.16
C SER A 157 12.64 0.44 -15.26
N ALA A 158 13.20 0.08 -16.42
CA ALA A 158 12.48 -0.62 -17.46
C ALA A 158 12.29 -2.11 -17.12
N VAL A 159 13.19 -2.67 -16.31
CA VAL A 159 13.22 -4.09 -15.93
C VAL A 159 12.65 -4.30 -14.53
N PHE A 160 13.08 -3.46 -13.57
CA PHE A 160 12.76 -3.60 -12.16
C PHE A 160 12.08 -2.36 -11.58
N ARG A 161 11.11 -2.60 -10.70
CA ARG A 161 10.54 -1.62 -9.79
C ARG A 161 10.96 -1.95 -8.36
N ASP A 162 10.86 -0.96 -7.48
CA ASP A 162 11.14 -1.16 -6.07
C ASP A 162 10.04 -2.01 -5.44
N ALA A 163 10.45 -3.01 -4.67
CA ALA A 163 9.57 -3.78 -3.80
C ALA A 163 9.97 -3.51 -2.36
N VAL A 164 8.97 -3.31 -1.50
CA VAL A 164 9.22 -2.98 -0.10
C VAL A 164 8.28 -3.76 0.80
N TRP A 165 8.86 -4.40 1.81
CA TRP A 165 8.11 -5.04 2.88
C TRP A 165 8.24 -4.26 4.16
N GLN A 166 7.13 -4.24 4.90
CA GLN A 166 7.01 -3.64 6.21
C GLN A 166 6.93 -4.76 7.24
N PHE A 167 7.38 -4.51 8.47
CA PHE A 167 7.29 -5.50 9.54
C PHE A 167 6.39 -5.01 10.65
N SER A 168 5.36 -5.82 10.90
CA SER A 168 4.48 -5.70 12.05
C SER A 168 5.29 -5.63 13.35
N ASN A 169 4.81 -4.85 14.31
CA ASN A 169 5.49 -4.65 15.58
C ASN A 169 4.51 -4.60 16.74
N ALA A 170 4.63 -5.55 17.67
CA ALA A 170 3.81 -5.61 18.88
C ALA A 170 4.15 -4.48 19.87
N ASP A 171 5.43 -4.07 19.95
CA ASP A 171 5.93 -3.12 20.95
C ASP A 171 5.80 -1.63 20.54
N ASN A 172 4.94 -1.33 19.56
CA ASN A 172 4.83 0.01 18.98
C ASN A 172 3.86 0.91 19.78
N ASP A 173 4.09 1.04 21.09
CA ASP A 173 3.32 1.90 22.02
C ASP A 173 3.80 3.37 22.02
N GLY A 174 4.47 3.83 20.95
CA GLY A 174 5.06 5.17 20.88
C GLY A 174 6.35 5.36 21.70
N MET A 175 7.00 4.28 22.12
CA MET A 175 8.22 4.32 22.94
C MET A 175 9.52 4.45 22.10
N SER A 176 10.55 5.08 22.68
CA SER A 176 11.83 5.32 21.99
C SER A 176 12.57 4.01 21.62
N LEU A 177 13.13 3.98 20.40
CA LEU A 177 13.93 2.88 19.82
C LEU A 177 15.05 2.36 20.74
N LEU A 178 15.61 3.21 21.61
CA LEU A 178 16.68 2.83 22.54
C LEU A 178 16.21 1.85 23.63
N ARG A 179 14.93 1.92 24.06
CA ARG A 179 14.35 0.95 24.99
C ARG A 179 13.92 -0.31 24.27
N GLN A 180 13.26 -0.19 23.11
CA GLN A 180 12.87 -1.34 22.28
C GLN A 180 14.07 -2.21 21.90
N LEU A 181 15.19 -1.61 21.47
CA LEU A 181 16.42 -2.35 21.21
C LEU A 181 17.17 -2.80 22.48
N ALA A 182 16.88 -2.23 23.64
CA ALA A 182 17.46 -2.66 24.91
C ALA A 182 16.68 -3.82 25.55
N ASP A 183 15.39 -3.95 25.22
CA ASP A 183 14.49 -4.98 25.72
C ASP A 183 14.30 -6.14 24.73
N ALA A 184 14.72 -5.96 23.46
CA ALA A 184 14.63 -7.00 22.45
C ALA A 184 15.50 -8.23 22.79
N GLU A 185 14.91 -9.33 23.24
CA GLU A 185 15.52 -10.65 23.17
C GLU A 185 15.80 -10.96 21.69
N VAL A 186 17.08 -11.00 21.31
CA VAL A 186 17.47 -11.59 20.03
C VAL A 186 17.34 -13.09 20.24
N ILE A 187 16.11 -13.60 20.16
CA ILE A 187 15.88 -15.04 20.15
C ILE A 187 16.55 -15.55 18.88
N ASP A 188 17.44 -16.51 19.07
CA ASP A 188 17.98 -17.33 18.00
C ASP A 188 16.78 -18.06 17.40
N ALA A 189 16.17 -17.48 16.35
CA ALA A 189 15.10 -18.11 15.59
C ALA A 189 15.71 -19.27 14.80
N ALA A 190 16.09 -20.31 15.54
CA ALA A 190 16.48 -21.62 15.04
C ALA A 190 15.23 -22.22 14.38
N GLY A 191 15.02 -21.91 13.10
CA GLY A 191 14.02 -22.61 12.29
C GLY A 191 13.46 -21.82 11.11
N THR A 192 13.27 -20.51 11.21
CA THR A 192 12.67 -19.70 10.13
C THR A 192 13.52 -18.46 9.84
N GLY A 193 14.47 -18.58 8.91
CA GLY A 193 15.42 -17.53 8.51
C GLY A 193 14.80 -16.20 8.03
N VAL A 194 13.47 -16.11 7.90
CA VAL A 194 12.75 -14.92 7.44
C VAL A 194 12.79 -13.75 8.46
N LEU A 195 12.96 -14.04 9.76
CA LEU A 195 12.97 -13.00 10.81
C LEU A 195 14.33 -12.30 10.99
N GLN A 196 15.42 -12.78 10.37
CA GLN A 196 16.76 -12.24 10.62
C GLN A 196 16.95 -10.78 10.15
N HIS A 197 16.06 -10.26 9.30
CA HIS A 197 16.19 -8.92 8.73
C HIS A 197 15.53 -7.81 9.55
N SER A 198 14.56 -8.11 10.41
CA SER A 198 13.82 -7.06 11.13
C SER A 198 14.53 -6.58 12.40
N GLY A 199 15.37 -7.42 13.02
CA GLY A 199 15.98 -7.10 14.31
C GLY A 199 14.96 -6.82 15.43
N ARG A 200 13.72 -7.35 15.30
CA ARG A 200 12.59 -7.17 16.23
C ARG A 200 12.23 -8.47 16.93
N THR A 201 11.66 -8.33 18.12
CA THR A 201 11.33 -9.41 19.08
C THR A 201 10.07 -10.20 18.77
N SER A 202 9.02 -9.58 18.22
CA SER A 202 7.75 -10.27 17.96
C SER A 202 6.86 -9.54 16.93
N ALA A 203 6.21 -10.32 16.06
CA ALA A 203 5.12 -9.84 15.21
C ALA A 203 3.85 -9.62 16.04
N VAL A 204 2.92 -8.79 15.57
CA VAL A 204 1.63 -8.62 16.27
C VAL A 204 0.85 -9.94 16.23
N ASN A 205 0.53 -10.47 17.41
CA ASN A 205 -0.56 -11.41 17.59
C ASN A 205 -1.87 -10.63 17.74
N LEU A 206 -2.77 -10.72 16.75
CA LEU A 206 -4.04 -9.98 16.79
C LEU A 206 -4.97 -10.49 17.90
N GLY A 207 -4.86 -11.76 18.25
CA GLY A 207 -5.61 -12.37 19.35
C GLY A 207 -5.26 -11.77 20.70
N GLU A 208 -4.00 -11.41 20.92
CA GLU A 208 -3.54 -10.70 22.12
C GLU A 208 -3.90 -9.21 22.06
N ARG A 209 -3.60 -8.57 20.92
CA ARG A 209 -3.77 -7.13 20.72
C ARG A 209 -5.23 -6.68 20.86
N LEU A 210 -6.15 -7.45 20.28
CA LEU A 210 -7.57 -7.10 20.25
C LEU A 210 -8.36 -7.75 21.39
N ARG A 211 -7.74 -8.62 22.20
CA ARG A 211 -8.42 -9.33 23.30
C ARG A 211 -9.19 -8.36 24.18
N LYS A 212 -8.48 -7.46 24.84
CA LYS A 212 -9.06 -6.55 25.83
C LYS A 212 -10.15 -5.65 25.23
N PRO A 213 -9.92 -4.93 24.10
CA PRO A 213 -10.96 -4.14 23.46
C PRO A 213 -12.24 -4.93 23.11
N LEU A 214 -12.09 -6.17 22.64
CA LEU A 214 -13.24 -7.01 22.28
C LEU A 214 -13.93 -7.61 23.51
N THR A 215 -13.18 -8.02 24.53
CA THR A 215 -13.74 -8.64 25.75
C THR A 215 -14.38 -7.64 26.71
N ASP A 216 -13.95 -6.39 26.66
CA ASP A 216 -14.54 -5.29 27.44
C ASP A 216 -15.85 -4.77 26.79
N SER A 217 -16.17 -5.21 25.57
CA SER A 217 -17.37 -4.82 24.84
C SER A 217 -18.61 -5.63 25.22
N THR A 218 -19.77 -4.98 25.22
CA THR A 218 -21.08 -5.65 25.33
C THR A 218 -21.65 -6.06 23.97
N ASP A 219 -21.06 -5.58 22.88
CA ASP A 219 -21.55 -5.79 21.51
C ASP A 219 -21.03 -7.11 20.90
N ILE A 220 -19.85 -7.56 21.35
CA ILE A 220 -19.10 -8.66 20.72
C ILE A 220 -18.98 -9.83 21.69
N ASP A 221 -19.55 -10.98 21.35
CA ASP A 221 -19.32 -12.26 22.02
C ASP A 221 -18.23 -13.05 21.28
N ILE A 222 -17.08 -13.34 21.91
CA ILE A 222 -16.09 -14.29 21.39
C ILE A 222 -16.34 -15.65 22.03
N VAL A 223 -16.60 -16.66 21.21
CA VAL A 223 -16.93 -18.02 21.64
C VAL A 223 -15.82 -18.98 21.19
N LEU A 224 -15.05 -19.48 22.14
CA LEU A 224 -13.95 -20.42 21.94
C LEU A 224 -14.42 -21.88 21.96
N ASN A 225 -13.59 -22.76 21.41
CA ASN A 225 -13.87 -24.19 21.25
C ASN A 225 -15.21 -24.47 20.52
N ALA A 226 -15.57 -23.55 19.61
CA ALA A 226 -16.76 -23.53 18.79
C ALA A 226 -16.39 -23.89 17.35
N THR A 227 -16.30 -25.18 17.05
CA THR A 227 -15.97 -25.65 15.71
C THR A 227 -17.19 -25.66 14.81
N ALA A 228 -17.29 -24.71 13.87
CA ALA A 228 -18.36 -24.71 12.87
C ALA A 228 -18.32 -25.98 12.00
N LEU A 229 -19.47 -26.66 11.92
CA LEU A 229 -19.67 -27.88 11.14
C LEU A 229 -20.39 -27.59 9.82
N GLU A 230 -21.40 -26.72 9.87
CA GLU A 230 -22.28 -26.44 8.74
C GLU A 230 -22.93 -25.06 8.88
N ILE A 231 -23.07 -24.38 7.74
CA ILE A 231 -23.94 -23.21 7.60
C ILE A 231 -25.28 -23.67 7.06
N GLU A 232 -26.33 -23.36 7.81
CA GLU A 232 -27.67 -23.82 7.52
C GLU A 232 -28.52 -22.69 6.94
N VAL A 233 -29.23 -23.01 5.86
CA VAL A 233 -30.19 -22.11 5.23
C VAL A 233 -31.60 -22.34 5.76
N ASP A 234 -32.44 -21.32 5.64
CA ASP A 234 -33.86 -21.45 5.91
C ASP A 234 -34.51 -22.43 4.92
N PRO A 235 -35.11 -23.54 5.38
CA PRO A 235 -35.76 -24.52 4.51
C PRO A 235 -36.83 -23.94 3.59
N ALA A 236 -37.48 -22.82 3.97
CA ALA A 236 -38.51 -22.18 3.17
C ALA A 236 -37.94 -21.34 2.00
N SER A 237 -36.76 -20.74 2.18
CA SER A 237 -36.11 -19.94 1.12
C SER A 237 -35.09 -20.73 0.31
N ALA A 238 -34.54 -21.81 0.89
CA ALA A 238 -33.39 -22.59 0.43
C ALA A 238 -32.09 -21.78 0.18
N THR A 239 -32.11 -20.45 0.29
CA THR A 239 -31.00 -19.58 -0.11
C THR A 239 -30.59 -18.58 0.98
N ALA A 240 -31.43 -18.29 1.97
CA ALA A 240 -31.09 -17.38 3.06
C ALA A 240 -30.46 -18.15 4.23
N ALA A 241 -29.21 -17.83 4.58
CA ALA A 241 -28.55 -18.44 5.73
C ALA A 241 -29.15 -17.95 7.06
N ARG A 242 -29.32 -18.86 8.01
CA ARG A 242 -30.05 -18.61 9.26
C ARG A 242 -29.36 -19.11 10.52
N SER A 243 -28.51 -20.13 10.41
CA SER A 243 -27.73 -20.61 11.54
C SER A 243 -26.39 -21.22 11.17
N VAL A 244 -25.52 -21.34 12.16
CA VAL A 244 -24.29 -22.12 12.11
C VAL A 244 -24.41 -23.25 13.13
N LEU A 245 -24.27 -24.49 12.66
CA LEU A 245 -24.12 -25.67 13.51
C LEU A 245 -22.67 -25.74 13.99
N VAL A 246 -22.48 -25.89 15.29
CA VAL A 246 -21.17 -25.84 15.95
C VAL A 246 -20.99 -27.09 16.80
N ALA A 247 -19.82 -27.72 16.74
CA ALA A 247 -19.40 -28.74 17.69
C ALA A 247 -18.47 -28.15 18.76
N ARG A 248 -18.69 -28.61 19.98
CA ARG A 248 -17.78 -28.45 21.13
C ARG A 248 -16.63 -29.45 21.06
N SER A 249 -15.67 -29.31 21.98
CA SER A 249 -14.53 -30.25 22.04
C SER A 249 -14.93 -31.67 22.38
N ASP A 250 -16.01 -31.84 23.14
CA ASP A 250 -16.60 -33.14 23.53
C ASP A 250 -17.52 -33.76 22.45
N GLY A 251 -17.72 -33.06 21.33
CA GLY A 251 -18.57 -33.51 20.22
C GLY A 251 -20.05 -33.15 20.35
N GLN A 252 -20.49 -32.56 21.46
CA GLN A 252 -21.84 -32.01 21.55
C GLN A 252 -22.03 -30.87 20.55
N GLN A 253 -23.25 -30.73 20.05
CA GLN A 253 -23.59 -29.74 19.02
C GLN A 253 -24.49 -28.64 19.57
N ASP A 254 -24.18 -27.41 19.20
CA ASP A 254 -24.99 -26.21 19.45
C ASP A 254 -25.32 -25.52 18.12
N ARG A 255 -26.32 -24.65 18.15
CA ARG A 255 -26.74 -23.86 16.99
C ARG A 255 -26.71 -22.37 17.33
N PHE A 256 -26.00 -21.59 16.53
CA PHE A 256 -25.95 -20.14 16.64
C PHE A 256 -26.79 -19.52 15.53
N HIS A 257 -27.69 -18.61 15.88
CA HIS A 257 -28.60 -17.95 14.94
C HIS A 257 -28.10 -16.54 14.61
N GLY A 258 -28.03 -16.23 13.32
CA GLY A 258 -27.54 -14.94 12.87
C GLY A 258 -28.18 -14.51 11.55
N ARG A 259 -28.41 -13.20 11.41
CA ARG A 259 -28.98 -12.63 10.17
C ARG A 259 -27.99 -12.61 9.02
N ARG A 260 -26.71 -12.51 9.35
CA ARG A 260 -25.58 -12.48 8.43
C ARG A 260 -24.45 -13.33 8.99
N ILE A 261 -23.73 -14.03 8.11
CA ILE A 261 -22.66 -14.96 8.47
C ILE A 261 -21.45 -14.65 7.60
N VAL A 262 -20.28 -14.48 8.23
CA VAL A 262 -18.99 -14.27 7.56
C VAL A 262 -18.10 -15.48 7.84
N LEU A 263 -17.62 -16.16 6.81
CA LEU A 263 -16.56 -17.17 6.94
C LEU A 263 -15.20 -16.48 6.90
N ALA A 264 -14.41 -16.60 7.96
CA ALA A 264 -13.08 -16.01 8.12
C ALA A 264 -12.03 -17.06 8.53
N CYS A 265 -12.16 -18.28 8.03
CA CYS A 265 -11.35 -19.46 8.37
C CYS A 265 -10.06 -19.61 7.53
N GLY A 266 -9.81 -18.66 6.62
CA GLY A 266 -8.62 -18.61 5.77
C GLY A 266 -8.74 -19.41 4.46
N GLY A 267 -7.63 -19.48 3.72
CA GLY A 267 -7.57 -19.96 2.33
C GLY A 267 -8.07 -21.37 2.04
N ILE A 268 -8.14 -22.26 3.04
CA ILE A 268 -8.50 -23.68 2.84
C ILE A 268 -9.84 -23.98 3.52
N GLU A 269 -9.95 -23.65 4.81
CA GLU A 269 -11.14 -23.97 5.60
C GLU A 269 -12.40 -23.23 5.15
N ASN A 270 -12.28 -22.04 4.55
CA ASN A 270 -13.45 -21.39 3.93
C ASN A 270 -14.06 -22.28 2.84
N ALA A 271 -13.24 -22.78 1.92
CA ALA A 271 -13.71 -23.66 0.85
C ALA A 271 -14.20 -25.02 1.39
N ARG A 272 -13.46 -25.63 2.33
CA ARG A 272 -13.85 -26.91 2.94
C ARG A 272 -15.21 -26.79 3.64
N LEU A 273 -15.42 -25.74 4.44
CA LEU A 273 -16.68 -25.54 5.18
C LEU A 273 -17.86 -25.27 4.25
N LEU A 274 -17.67 -24.49 3.17
CA LEU A 274 -18.72 -24.28 2.16
C LEU A 274 -19.09 -25.60 1.45
N LEU A 275 -18.10 -26.40 1.05
CA LEU A 275 -18.33 -27.72 0.44
C LEU A 275 -19.01 -28.72 1.39
N ALA A 276 -18.70 -28.63 2.68
CA ALA A 276 -19.28 -29.47 3.72
C ALA A 276 -20.70 -29.04 4.12
N SER A 277 -21.05 -27.76 3.92
CA SER A 277 -22.38 -27.22 4.21
C SER A 277 -23.35 -27.58 3.08
N ARG A 278 -24.24 -28.55 3.32
CA ARG A 278 -25.08 -29.17 2.26
C ARG A 278 -26.57 -28.97 2.43
N SER A 279 -27.00 -28.38 3.54
CA SER A 279 -28.41 -28.09 3.86
C SER A 279 -29.16 -27.35 2.75
N GLY A 280 -28.53 -26.36 2.10
CA GLY A 280 -29.12 -25.60 1.00
C GLY A 280 -28.72 -26.05 -0.40
N ASN A 281 -27.62 -26.79 -0.52
CA ASN A 281 -27.11 -27.26 -1.81
C ASN A 281 -26.32 -28.56 -1.63
N PRO A 282 -26.74 -29.69 -2.23
CA PRO A 282 -26.06 -30.97 -2.06
C PRO A 282 -24.62 -30.99 -2.60
N LYS A 283 -24.25 -30.03 -3.47
CA LYS A 283 -22.89 -29.85 -4.00
C LYS A 283 -22.00 -28.96 -3.12
N GLY A 284 -22.53 -28.43 -2.02
CA GLY A 284 -21.90 -27.43 -1.18
C GLY A 284 -22.53 -26.04 -1.36
N LEU A 285 -22.59 -25.26 -0.28
CA LEU A 285 -23.23 -23.95 -0.24
C LEU A 285 -22.53 -22.96 -1.20
N GLY A 286 -23.31 -22.35 -2.10
CA GLY A 286 -22.81 -21.44 -3.13
C GLY A 286 -21.98 -22.10 -4.25
N ASN A 287 -22.05 -23.43 -4.39
CA ASN A 287 -21.24 -24.19 -5.35
C ASN A 287 -22.00 -24.62 -6.62
N ASP A 288 -23.00 -23.86 -7.07
CA ASP A 288 -23.81 -24.20 -8.24
C ASP A 288 -23.01 -24.27 -9.55
N HIS A 289 -21.97 -23.45 -9.65
CA HIS A 289 -21.07 -23.36 -10.81
C HIS A 289 -19.75 -24.13 -10.61
N ASP A 290 -19.67 -24.99 -9.58
CA ASP A 290 -18.46 -25.74 -9.20
C ASP A 290 -17.20 -24.87 -9.04
N GLN A 291 -17.35 -23.66 -8.49
CA GLN A 291 -16.22 -22.73 -8.28
C GLN A 291 -15.60 -22.85 -6.89
N VAL A 292 -16.32 -23.39 -5.89
CA VAL A 292 -15.80 -23.49 -4.51
C VAL A 292 -14.62 -24.45 -4.47
N GLY A 293 -13.52 -23.96 -3.92
CA GLY A 293 -12.27 -24.68 -3.77
C GLY A 293 -11.34 -24.58 -4.99
N ARG A 294 -11.82 -24.20 -6.17
CA ARG A 294 -10.99 -24.07 -7.39
C ARG A 294 -10.00 -22.93 -7.29
N HIS A 295 -8.99 -22.96 -8.17
CA HIS A 295 -7.97 -21.93 -8.26
C HIS A 295 -7.16 -21.73 -6.99
N LEU A 296 -6.96 -22.80 -6.20
CA LEU A 296 -6.05 -22.76 -5.06
C LEU A 296 -4.67 -22.30 -5.54
N THR A 297 -4.23 -21.17 -5.03
CA THR A 297 -2.88 -20.65 -5.27
C THR A 297 -2.12 -20.55 -3.96
N ASP A 298 -0.80 -20.65 -4.03
CA ASP A 298 0.11 -20.30 -2.95
C ASP A 298 1.38 -19.68 -3.54
N HIS A 299 2.15 -19.00 -2.70
CA HIS A 299 3.47 -18.53 -3.12
C HIS A 299 4.49 -19.63 -2.88
N HIS A 300 5.52 -19.67 -3.72
CA HIS A 300 6.70 -20.51 -3.53
C HIS A 300 7.96 -19.63 -3.61
N PHE A 301 9.05 -20.13 -3.03
CA PHE A 301 10.34 -19.46 -3.04
C PHE A 301 11.28 -20.22 -3.97
N SER A 302 11.70 -19.56 -5.05
CA SER A 302 12.76 -20.05 -5.92
C SER A 302 14.06 -19.35 -5.58
N GLU A 303 15.07 -20.09 -5.14
CA GLU A 303 16.40 -19.52 -5.06
C GLU A 303 16.90 -19.19 -6.46
N ILE A 304 17.34 -17.96 -6.71
CA ILE A 304 17.92 -17.54 -7.99
C ILE A 304 19.43 -17.30 -7.90
N GLY A 305 19.97 -17.24 -6.68
CA GLY A 305 21.40 -17.13 -6.43
C GLY A 305 21.73 -17.06 -4.95
N ARG A 306 23.01 -17.25 -4.59
CA ARG A 306 23.45 -17.18 -3.19
C ARG A 306 24.83 -16.57 -3.00
N TYR A 307 25.09 -16.12 -1.78
CA TYR A 307 26.40 -15.72 -1.27
C TYR A 307 26.71 -16.44 0.03
N THR A 308 27.97 -16.81 0.24
CA THR A 308 28.44 -17.40 1.50
C THR A 308 29.38 -16.46 2.25
N ASP A 309 29.57 -16.72 3.54
CA ASP A 309 30.60 -16.09 4.39
C ASP A 309 30.59 -14.55 4.38
N GLY A 310 29.40 -13.96 4.43
CA GLY A 310 29.19 -12.51 4.41
C GLY A 310 29.44 -11.85 3.05
N GLY A 311 29.52 -12.63 1.96
CA GLY A 311 29.55 -12.17 0.58
C GLY A 311 28.33 -11.32 0.18
N GLY A 312 28.34 -10.79 -1.04
CA GLY A 312 27.19 -10.01 -1.56
C GLY A 312 26.91 -8.71 -0.81
N LYS A 313 27.90 -8.14 -0.09
CA LYS A 313 27.72 -6.96 0.78
C LYS A 313 27.01 -5.78 0.11
N GLN A 314 27.24 -5.54 -1.18
CA GLN A 314 26.56 -4.45 -1.91
C GLN A 314 25.07 -4.75 -2.12
N ILE A 315 24.71 -5.96 -2.55
CA ILE A 315 23.32 -6.40 -2.68
C ILE A 315 22.62 -6.40 -1.32
N ARG A 316 23.27 -6.95 -0.29
CA ARG A 316 22.75 -6.94 1.08
C ARG A 316 22.53 -5.52 1.63
N ARG A 317 23.29 -4.53 1.17
CA ARG A 317 23.03 -3.11 1.50
C ARG A 317 21.83 -2.57 0.75
N ARG A 318 21.71 -2.86 -0.55
CA ARG A 318 20.59 -2.42 -1.38
C ARG A 318 19.26 -3.01 -0.90
N PHE A 319 19.23 -4.31 -0.59
CA PHE A 319 18.02 -5.01 -0.11
C PHE A 319 17.85 -4.96 1.42
N GLY A 320 18.88 -4.57 2.15
CA GLY A 320 18.86 -4.55 3.61
C GLY A 320 17.84 -3.59 4.21
N SER A 321 17.57 -3.77 5.49
CA SER A 321 16.53 -3.03 6.19
C SER A 321 16.79 -1.52 6.29
N ARG A 322 15.71 -0.73 6.35
CA ARG A 322 15.69 0.73 6.46
C ARG A 322 14.75 1.16 7.58
N TRP A 323 15.04 2.31 8.18
CA TRP A 323 14.18 2.93 9.18
C TRP A 323 13.45 4.12 8.57
N HIS A 324 12.13 4.15 8.71
CA HIS A 324 11.34 5.34 8.48
C HIS A 324 10.82 5.86 9.83
N SER A 325 10.91 7.17 10.06
CA SER A 325 10.43 7.81 11.30
C SER A 325 9.24 8.70 10.96
N ALA A 326 8.07 8.40 11.54
CA ALA A 326 6.89 9.25 11.47
C ALA A 326 6.39 9.52 12.90
N ALA A 327 6.32 10.81 13.26
CA ALA A 327 5.57 11.39 14.39
C ALA A 327 5.53 10.61 15.72
N ASP A 328 6.63 9.95 16.12
CA ASP A 328 6.90 9.28 17.42
C ASP A 328 7.12 7.75 17.37
N SER A 329 7.08 7.13 16.18
CA SER A 329 7.43 5.71 16.01
C SER A 329 8.32 5.44 14.79
N LYS A 330 9.01 4.29 14.80
CA LYS A 330 9.85 3.83 13.68
C LYS A 330 9.31 2.55 13.11
N THR A 331 9.07 2.49 11.81
CA THR A 331 8.79 1.23 11.09
C THR A 331 10.06 0.77 10.36
N ILE A 332 10.27 -0.54 10.36
CA ILE A 332 11.38 -1.18 9.65
C ILE A 332 10.84 -1.66 8.31
N TYR A 333 11.58 -1.32 7.27
CA TYR A 333 11.27 -1.68 5.90
C TYR A 333 12.40 -2.57 5.37
N CYS A 334 12.10 -3.65 4.68
CA CYS A 334 13.07 -4.42 3.91
C CYS A 334 12.89 -4.08 2.42
N MET A 335 14.00 -3.89 1.72
CA MET A 335 14.00 -3.51 0.32
C MET A 335 14.17 -4.74 -0.56
N GLY A 336 13.62 -4.69 -1.76
CA GLY A 336 13.87 -5.65 -2.82
C GLY A 336 13.49 -5.04 -4.15
N VAL A 337 13.37 -5.90 -5.16
CA VAL A 337 12.90 -5.50 -6.49
C VAL A 337 11.76 -6.39 -6.93
N ARG A 338 10.92 -5.87 -7.80
CA ARG A 338 9.88 -6.61 -8.52
C ARG A 338 9.99 -6.34 -10.01
N THR A 339 9.44 -7.21 -10.84
CA THR A 339 9.42 -7.01 -12.29
C THR A 339 8.59 -5.77 -12.65
N ALA A 340 9.11 -4.90 -13.52
CA ALA A 340 8.31 -3.81 -14.07
C ALA A 340 7.14 -4.34 -14.90
N GLU A 341 5.99 -3.68 -14.78
CA GLU A 341 4.72 -4.05 -15.42
C GLU A 341 4.86 -4.19 -16.94
N ALA A 342 5.61 -3.30 -17.57
CA ALA A 342 5.92 -3.35 -19.00
C ALA A 342 6.73 -4.61 -19.38
N THR A 343 7.69 -5.01 -18.53
CA THR A 343 8.47 -6.23 -18.74
C THR A 343 7.61 -7.49 -18.55
N GLN A 344 6.70 -7.48 -17.56
CA GLN A 344 5.73 -8.57 -17.38
C GLN A 344 4.86 -8.74 -18.62
N ARG A 345 4.35 -7.64 -19.19
CA ARG A 345 3.55 -7.64 -20.42
C ARG A 345 4.32 -8.15 -21.63
N ASP A 346 5.49 -7.57 -21.91
CA ASP A 346 6.33 -7.90 -23.08
C ASP A 346 6.73 -9.37 -23.10
N LYS A 347 7.12 -9.90 -21.94
CA LYS A 347 7.61 -11.28 -21.78
C LYS A 347 6.52 -12.26 -21.33
N GLN A 348 5.28 -11.82 -21.18
CA GLN A 348 4.13 -12.60 -20.69
C GLN A 348 4.39 -13.29 -19.34
N LEU A 349 5.11 -12.62 -18.44
CA LEU A 349 5.50 -13.14 -17.13
C LEU A 349 4.41 -12.92 -16.07
N LEU A 350 4.49 -13.73 -15.02
CA LEU A 350 3.76 -13.51 -13.76
C LEU A 350 4.40 -12.36 -12.98
N ASN A 351 3.65 -11.77 -12.04
CA ASN A 351 4.24 -10.80 -11.12
C ASN A 351 5.22 -11.52 -10.18
N ALA A 352 6.37 -10.93 -9.88
CA ALA A 352 7.41 -11.58 -9.10
C ALA A 352 8.31 -10.57 -8.40
N THR A 353 8.81 -10.96 -7.22
CA THR A 353 9.79 -10.19 -6.44
C THR A 353 11.06 -10.95 -6.20
N ILE A 354 12.14 -10.21 -5.96
CA ILE A 354 13.41 -10.71 -5.45
C ILE A 354 13.68 -10.04 -4.10
N HIS A 355 13.98 -10.85 -3.10
CA HIS A 355 14.45 -10.40 -1.79
C HIS A 355 15.58 -11.29 -1.27
N ILE A 356 16.23 -10.85 -0.20
CA ILE A 356 17.25 -11.67 0.48
C ILE A 356 16.69 -12.40 1.68
N VAL A 357 17.27 -13.55 1.97
CA VAL A 357 17.13 -14.28 3.24
C VAL A 357 18.52 -14.63 3.75
N ASP A 358 18.89 -14.10 4.91
CA ASP A 358 20.15 -14.40 5.61
C ASP A 358 19.96 -15.58 6.57
N PHE A 359 20.93 -16.51 6.59
CA PHE A 359 21.00 -17.64 7.51
C PHE A 359 22.30 -17.62 8.31
N GLY A 360 22.20 -18.04 9.57
CA GLY A 360 23.36 -18.24 10.44
C GLY A 360 24.18 -16.96 10.66
N SER A 361 23.56 -15.93 11.24
CA SER A 361 24.19 -14.61 11.29
C SER A 361 25.09 -14.41 12.52
N ARG A 362 26.36 -14.05 12.27
CA ARG A 362 27.20 -13.45 13.31
C ARG A 362 26.84 -11.97 13.44
N LEU A 363 26.53 -11.54 14.65
CA LEU A 363 26.18 -10.15 14.96
C LEU A 363 27.32 -9.17 14.60
N ASN A 364 26.93 -8.01 14.06
CA ASN A 364 27.82 -6.89 13.84
C ASN A 364 28.44 -6.40 15.17
N ALA A 365 29.63 -5.80 15.11
CA ALA A 365 30.37 -5.39 16.30
C ALA A 365 29.59 -4.44 17.24
N LEU A 366 28.73 -3.57 16.71
CA LEU A 366 27.93 -2.65 17.54
C LEU A 366 26.81 -3.38 18.28
N SER A 367 26.11 -4.32 17.63
CA SER A 367 25.11 -5.18 18.28
C SER A 367 25.76 -6.12 19.29
N THR A 368 26.94 -6.68 19.00
CA THR A 368 27.70 -7.47 19.98
C THR A 368 28.06 -6.64 21.20
N LEU A 369 28.50 -5.38 21.02
CA LEU A 369 28.79 -4.47 22.12
C LEU A 369 27.54 -4.17 22.97
N ALA A 370 26.41 -3.91 22.32
CA ALA A 370 25.13 -3.66 22.99
C ALA A 370 24.67 -4.88 23.81
N ASN A 371 24.79 -6.09 23.26
CA ASN A 371 24.49 -7.33 23.99
C ASN A 371 25.42 -7.54 25.19
N GLY A 372 26.69 -7.16 25.07
CA GLY A 372 27.65 -7.17 26.20
C GLY A 372 27.23 -6.22 27.32
N ALA A 373 26.83 -4.99 26.99
CA ALA A 373 26.32 -4.02 27.96
C ALA A 373 25.01 -4.49 28.63
N ARG A 374 24.12 -5.13 27.87
CA ARG A 374 22.88 -5.71 28.42
C ARG A 374 23.16 -6.86 29.37
N ALA A 375 24.04 -7.80 28.99
CA ALA A 375 24.46 -8.89 29.87
C ALA A 375 25.05 -8.36 31.19
N ALA A 376 25.84 -7.28 31.12
CA ALA A 376 26.35 -6.61 32.33
C ALA A 376 25.22 -6.07 33.21
N LYS A 377 24.18 -5.46 32.61
CA LYS A 377 22.98 -4.99 33.33
C LYS A 377 22.19 -6.14 33.96
N GLN A 378 22.14 -7.29 33.31
CA GLN A 378 21.53 -8.54 33.81
C GLN A 378 22.44 -9.32 34.77
N LYS A 379 23.60 -8.77 35.15
CA LYS A 379 24.58 -9.38 36.05
C LYS A 379 25.23 -10.67 35.53
N ASP A 380 25.24 -10.89 34.21
CA ASP A 380 26.01 -11.95 33.57
C ASP A 380 27.39 -11.42 33.14
N ALA A 381 28.35 -11.47 34.07
CA ALA A 381 29.70 -10.98 33.87
C ALA A 381 30.48 -11.76 32.79
N GLY A 382 30.21 -13.07 32.66
CA GLY A 382 30.91 -13.93 31.70
C GLY A 382 30.55 -13.61 30.25
N THR A 383 29.24 -13.49 29.97
CA THR A 383 28.75 -13.09 28.64
C THR A 383 29.10 -11.64 28.33
N ALA A 384 29.02 -10.74 29.32
CA ALA A 384 29.42 -9.35 29.16
C ALA A 384 30.90 -9.22 28.72
N ALA A 385 31.83 -9.82 29.48
CA ALA A 385 33.27 -9.76 29.17
C ALA A 385 33.59 -10.35 27.79
N ARG A 386 32.95 -11.47 27.44
CA ARG A 386 33.12 -12.14 26.13
C ARG A 386 32.67 -11.24 24.98
N ASN A 387 31.46 -10.69 25.06
CA ASN A 387 30.88 -9.86 24.00
C ASN A 387 31.62 -8.53 23.84
N LEU A 388 31.99 -7.86 24.95
CA LEU A 388 32.78 -6.63 24.93
C LEU A 388 34.16 -6.87 24.27
N SER A 389 34.86 -7.95 24.65
CA SER A 389 36.15 -8.33 24.06
C SER A 389 36.02 -8.65 22.56
N GLN A 390 35.00 -9.41 22.15
CA GLN A 390 34.76 -9.73 20.74
C GLN A 390 34.41 -8.51 19.88
N ALA A 391 33.72 -7.51 20.43
CA ALA A 391 33.43 -6.26 19.71
C ALA A 391 34.71 -5.42 19.54
N LEU A 392 35.52 -5.28 20.59
CA LEU A 392 36.76 -4.48 20.57
C LEU A 392 37.84 -5.09 19.67
N ARG A 393 37.86 -6.42 19.49
CA ARG A 393 38.76 -7.11 18.53
C ARG A 393 38.40 -6.87 17.05
N ARG A 394 37.33 -6.11 16.75
CA ARG A 394 36.87 -5.83 15.39
C ARG A 394 36.74 -4.31 15.11
N PRO A 395 37.81 -3.51 15.23
CA PRO A 395 37.72 -2.05 15.15
C PRO A 395 37.18 -1.54 13.81
N GLY A 396 37.50 -2.20 12.70
CA GLY A 396 36.96 -1.86 11.38
C GLY A 396 35.45 -2.11 11.27
N ASP A 397 34.95 -3.24 11.76
CA ASP A 397 33.51 -3.57 11.78
C ASP A 397 32.74 -2.61 12.70
N LEU A 398 33.33 -2.26 13.85
CA LEU A 398 32.76 -1.28 14.77
C LEU A 398 32.64 0.10 14.11
N ALA A 399 33.69 0.58 13.45
CA ALA A 399 33.67 1.86 12.73
C ALA A 399 32.60 1.87 11.62
N VAL A 400 32.48 0.77 10.86
CA VAL A 400 31.44 0.62 9.83
C VAL A 400 30.04 0.62 10.46
N SER A 401 29.83 -0.12 11.54
CA SER A 401 28.54 -0.22 12.23
C SER A 401 28.11 1.10 12.86
N VAL A 402 29.06 1.84 13.46
CA VAL A 402 28.84 3.19 13.99
C VAL A 402 28.46 4.14 12.86
N ARG A 403 29.19 4.12 11.73
CA ARG A 403 28.84 4.95 10.57
C ARG A 403 27.46 4.60 10.01
N ASP A 404 27.16 3.32 9.82
CA ASP A 404 25.88 2.88 9.27
C ASP A 404 24.72 3.33 10.20
N ARG A 405 24.87 3.19 11.52
CA ARG A 405 23.84 3.64 12.49
C ARG A 405 23.70 5.16 12.60
N PHE A 406 24.80 5.87 12.86
CA PHE A 406 24.75 7.27 13.30
C PHE A 406 24.93 8.28 12.16
N VAL A 407 25.56 7.88 11.06
CA VAL A 407 25.77 8.77 9.89
C VAL A 407 24.74 8.48 8.80
N ARG A 408 24.47 7.19 8.51
CA ARG A 408 23.54 6.79 7.43
C ARG A 408 22.12 6.55 7.91
N GLY A 409 21.90 6.42 9.23
CA GLY A 409 20.58 6.14 9.78
C GLY A 409 20.03 4.77 9.37
N THR A 410 20.90 3.79 9.09
CA THR A 410 20.52 2.43 8.71
C THR A 410 20.93 1.40 9.77
N PRO A 411 20.19 0.27 9.89
CA PRO A 411 20.68 -0.90 10.60
C PRO A 411 22.08 -1.32 10.13
N PRO A 412 23.04 -1.54 11.05
CA PRO A 412 24.30 -2.18 10.71
C PRO A 412 24.07 -3.58 10.14
N LEU A 413 24.84 -3.97 9.13
CA LEU A 413 24.75 -5.31 8.56
C LEU A 413 25.41 -6.35 9.46
N ASN A 414 24.70 -7.44 9.73
CA ASN A 414 25.30 -8.66 10.28
C ASN A 414 26.12 -9.41 9.22
N LEU A 415 26.83 -10.45 9.65
CA LEU A 415 27.67 -11.31 8.81
C LEU A 415 27.07 -12.73 8.77
N PRO A 416 26.19 -13.03 7.80
CA PRO A 416 25.58 -14.35 7.63
C PRO A 416 26.57 -15.36 7.08
N GLN A 417 26.36 -16.63 7.41
CA GLN A 417 27.05 -17.74 6.75
C GLN A 417 26.50 -17.97 5.34
N LEU A 418 25.20 -17.73 5.11
CA LEU A 418 24.55 -17.86 3.81
C LEU A 418 23.54 -16.72 3.61
N THR A 419 23.55 -16.12 2.43
CA THR A 419 22.51 -15.20 1.95
C THR A 419 21.92 -15.78 0.69
N LEU A 420 20.63 -16.11 0.71
CA LEU A 420 19.87 -16.51 -0.48
C LEU A 420 19.22 -15.30 -1.14
N LEU A 421 19.28 -15.25 -2.47
CA LEU A 421 18.43 -14.40 -3.30
C LEU A 421 17.21 -15.22 -3.69
N GLY A 422 16.07 -14.85 -3.14
CA GLY A 422 14.81 -15.53 -3.34
C GLY A 422 13.91 -14.81 -4.30
N CYS A 423 13.45 -15.51 -5.33
CA CYS A 423 12.34 -15.09 -6.16
C CYS A 423 11.02 -15.64 -5.61
N VAL A 424 10.08 -14.75 -5.28
CA VAL A 424 8.71 -15.12 -4.88
C VAL A 424 7.76 -14.65 -5.97
N LEU A 425 6.92 -15.57 -6.42
CA LEU A 425 6.13 -15.43 -7.63
C LEU A 425 4.63 -15.42 -7.30
N GLU A 426 3.90 -14.63 -8.07
CA GLU A 426 2.49 -14.87 -8.33
C GLU A 426 2.31 -16.23 -9.02
N GLN A 427 1.18 -16.87 -8.73
CA GLN A 427 0.80 -18.15 -9.34
C GLN A 427 -0.33 -17.95 -10.37
N GLU A 428 -0.27 -18.70 -11.46
CA GLU A 428 -1.36 -18.81 -12.42
C GLU A 428 -2.60 -19.46 -11.78
N LEU A 429 -3.78 -18.97 -12.16
CA LEU A 429 -5.06 -19.50 -11.69
C LEU A 429 -5.41 -20.78 -12.47
N ASP A 430 -5.05 -21.95 -11.92
CA ASP A 430 -5.44 -23.26 -12.46
C ASP A 430 -6.77 -23.73 -11.83
N PRO A 431 -7.86 -23.96 -12.61
CA PRO A 431 -9.12 -24.46 -12.06
C PRO A 431 -9.03 -25.83 -11.39
N ASP A 432 -8.02 -26.64 -11.74
CA ASP A 432 -7.82 -27.98 -11.16
C ASP A 432 -6.87 -27.98 -9.97
N SER A 433 -6.10 -26.90 -9.78
CA SER A 433 -5.48 -26.63 -8.48
C SER A 433 -6.60 -26.27 -7.50
N ARG A 434 -6.99 -27.19 -6.61
CA ARG A 434 -8.21 -27.01 -5.82
C ARG A 434 -8.24 -27.72 -4.47
N VAL A 435 -9.12 -27.21 -3.60
CA VAL A 435 -9.57 -27.86 -2.37
C VAL A 435 -10.86 -28.62 -2.67
N THR A 436 -10.91 -29.88 -2.25
CA THR A 436 -12.11 -30.75 -2.26
C THR A 436 -12.27 -31.42 -0.89
N LEU A 437 -13.31 -32.26 -0.74
CA LEU A 437 -13.51 -33.04 0.48
C LEU A 437 -12.88 -34.44 0.33
N SER A 438 -12.08 -34.85 1.32
CA SER A 438 -11.56 -36.21 1.42
C SER A 438 -12.67 -37.21 1.80
N SER A 439 -12.46 -38.50 1.50
CA SER A 439 -13.25 -39.57 2.11
C SER A 439 -12.91 -39.79 3.59
N ARG A 440 -11.76 -39.26 4.06
CA ARG A 440 -11.35 -39.29 5.46
C ARG A 440 -12.06 -38.19 6.24
N THR A 441 -12.41 -38.48 7.49
CA THR A 441 -13.04 -37.52 8.39
C THR A 441 -12.14 -37.23 9.59
N ASN A 442 -12.30 -36.05 10.18
CA ASN A 442 -11.69 -35.73 11.46
C ASN A 442 -12.47 -36.37 12.63
N ARG A 443 -12.03 -36.12 13.87
CA ARG A 443 -12.64 -36.64 15.09
C ARG A 443 -14.09 -36.19 15.33
N LEU A 444 -14.55 -35.14 14.64
CA LEU A 444 -15.93 -34.62 14.71
C LEU A 444 -16.81 -35.16 13.56
N GLY A 445 -16.32 -36.14 12.79
CA GLY A 445 -17.03 -36.74 11.66
C GLY A 445 -17.09 -35.84 10.42
N GLN A 446 -16.41 -34.68 10.41
CA GLN A 446 -16.38 -33.79 9.26
C GLN A 446 -15.33 -34.27 8.24
N PRO A 447 -15.63 -34.27 6.93
CA PRO A 447 -14.64 -34.53 5.90
C PRO A 447 -13.47 -33.55 6.02
N ILE A 448 -12.24 -34.07 5.99
CA ILE A 448 -11.03 -33.22 5.97
C ILE A 448 -10.81 -32.65 4.57
N ALA A 449 -10.01 -31.58 4.48
CA ALA A 449 -9.63 -31.02 3.19
C ALA A 449 -8.78 -32.01 2.40
N LYS A 450 -9.10 -32.20 1.12
CA LYS A 450 -8.25 -32.83 0.12
C LYS A 450 -7.69 -31.74 -0.80
N ILE A 451 -6.38 -31.58 -0.81
CA ILE A 451 -5.69 -30.47 -1.43
C ILE A 451 -4.89 -30.99 -2.62
N ASP A 452 -5.25 -30.51 -3.81
CA ASP A 452 -4.49 -30.69 -5.05
C ASP A 452 -3.92 -29.32 -5.43
N TRP A 453 -2.74 -28.98 -4.91
CA TRP A 453 -2.06 -27.75 -5.27
C TRP A 453 -1.13 -27.99 -6.45
N ARG A 454 -1.26 -27.18 -7.50
CA ARG A 454 -0.52 -27.36 -8.76
C ARG A 454 0.31 -26.14 -9.11
N ILE A 455 1.57 -26.36 -9.45
CA ILE A 455 2.49 -25.37 -10.00
C ILE A 455 2.59 -25.63 -11.51
N SER A 456 2.77 -24.60 -12.34
CA SER A 456 2.86 -24.74 -13.79
C SER A 456 4.22 -24.33 -14.35
N ASP A 457 4.45 -24.66 -15.62
CA ASP A 457 5.62 -24.23 -16.38
C ASP A 457 5.73 -22.68 -16.49
N ARG A 458 4.62 -21.94 -16.34
CA ARG A 458 4.67 -20.47 -16.38
C ARG A 458 5.41 -19.89 -15.18
N GLU A 459 5.23 -20.43 -13.98
CA GLU A 459 5.98 -20.05 -12.79
C GLU A 459 7.47 -20.33 -13.00
N PHE A 460 7.83 -21.49 -13.54
CA PHE A 460 9.22 -21.84 -13.86
C PHE A 460 9.85 -20.87 -14.87
N ARG A 461 9.17 -20.60 -15.98
CA ARG A 461 9.63 -19.64 -16.99
C ARG A 461 9.78 -18.24 -16.40
N THR A 462 8.88 -17.84 -15.50
CA THR A 462 8.97 -16.55 -14.81
C THR A 462 10.16 -16.50 -13.86
N ALA A 463 10.37 -17.54 -13.04
CA ALA A 463 11.49 -17.60 -12.10
C ALA A 463 12.84 -17.58 -12.84
N ARG A 464 12.96 -18.34 -13.94
CA ARG A 464 14.15 -18.36 -14.79
C ARG A 464 14.41 -17.02 -15.47
N ALA A 465 13.37 -16.37 -16.01
CA ALA A 465 13.48 -15.04 -16.60
C ALA A 465 13.91 -14.00 -15.55
N MET A 466 13.34 -14.06 -14.35
CA MET A 466 13.71 -13.18 -13.24
C MET A 466 15.17 -13.34 -12.82
N ALA A 467 15.65 -14.58 -12.68
CA ALA A 467 17.06 -14.86 -12.40
C ALA A 467 17.98 -14.28 -13.48
N GLY A 468 17.67 -14.52 -14.75
CA GLY A 468 18.46 -14.03 -15.88
C GLY A 468 18.52 -12.50 -15.93
N MET A 469 17.38 -11.82 -15.79
CA MET A 469 17.31 -10.36 -15.76
C MET A 469 18.06 -9.77 -14.56
N PHE A 470 17.96 -10.41 -13.39
CA PHE A 470 18.65 -9.95 -12.19
C PHE A 470 20.16 -10.11 -12.30
N HIS A 471 20.64 -11.24 -12.81
CA HIS A 471 22.08 -11.47 -13.02
C HIS A 471 22.68 -10.47 -14.03
N ALA A 472 21.99 -10.24 -15.16
CA ALA A 472 22.40 -9.23 -16.13
C ALA A 472 22.46 -7.82 -15.51
N GLU A 473 21.52 -7.50 -14.62
CA GLU A 473 21.50 -6.22 -13.92
C GLU A 473 22.63 -6.11 -12.88
N THR A 474 22.97 -7.19 -12.17
CA THR A 474 24.15 -7.21 -11.30
C THR A 474 25.44 -6.97 -12.08
N ASP A 475 25.56 -7.53 -13.28
CA ASP A 475 26.71 -7.32 -14.17
C ASP A 475 26.76 -5.87 -14.67
N ARG A 476 25.63 -5.31 -15.13
CA ARG A 476 25.52 -3.90 -15.58
C ARG A 476 25.96 -2.93 -14.50
N LEU A 477 25.64 -3.22 -13.24
CA LEU A 477 25.98 -2.41 -12.09
C LEU A 477 27.39 -2.67 -11.53
N GLY A 478 28.11 -3.67 -12.05
CA GLY A 478 29.43 -4.08 -11.56
C GLY A 478 29.40 -4.62 -10.13
N LEU A 479 28.30 -5.27 -9.74
CA LEU A 479 28.14 -5.90 -8.43
C LEU A 479 28.76 -7.30 -8.45
N ALA A 480 29.15 -7.81 -7.29
CA ALA A 480 29.65 -9.19 -7.19
C ALA A 480 28.56 -10.17 -7.64
N PRO A 481 28.83 -11.09 -8.59
CA PRO A 481 27.84 -12.03 -9.07
C PRO A 481 27.49 -13.06 -7.98
N PRO A 482 26.22 -13.47 -7.84
CA PRO A 482 25.86 -14.56 -6.95
C PRO A 482 26.28 -15.91 -7.56
N ALA A 483 26.49 -16.91 -6.70
CA ALA A 483 26.58 -18.30 -7.16
C ALA A 483 25.20 -18.73 -7.68
N ARG A 484 25.16 -19.34 -8.87
CA ARG A 484 23.93 -19.75 -9.55
C ARG A 484 23.49 -21.14 -9.06
N PRO A 485 22.18 -21.37 -8.87
CA PRO A 485 21.65 -22.70 -8.58
C PRO A 485 21.50 -23.54 -9.85
N ASP A 486 21.66 -24.86 -9.71
CA ASP A 486 21.72 -25.81 -10.82
C ASP A 486 20.41 -25.87 -11.64
N TRP A 487 19.26 -25.67 -11.00
CA TRP A 487 17.95 -25.73 -11.67
C TRP A 487 17.79 -24.70 -12.79
N LEU A 488 18.58 -23.61 -12.81
CA LEU A 488 18.52 -22.61 -13.88
C LEU A 488 18.87 -23.20 -15.26
N ASP A 489 19.66 -24.27 -15.27
CA ASP A 489 20.06 -25.00 -16.46
C ASP A 489 19.28 -26.32 -16.64
N GLY A 490 18.36 -26.63 -15.71
CA GLY A 490 17.48 -27.80 -15.73
C GLY A 490 16.11 -27.53 -16.35
N ASP A 491 15.15 -28.41 -16.06
CA ASP A 491 13.77 -28.34 -16.53
C ASP A 491 12.74 -28.09 -15.41
N PHE A 492 11.47 -28.08 -15.79
CA PHE A 492 10.35 -27.82 -14.89
C PHE A 492 10.18 -28.92 -13.81
N ASP A 493 10.43 -30.19 -14.17
CA ASP A 493 10.16 -31.31 -13.27
C ASP A 493 11.18 -31.32 -12.13
N ASP A 494 12.47 -31.11 -12.43
CA ASP A 494 13.52 -30.99 -11.43
C ASP A 494 13.31 -29.79 -10.50
N TRP A 495 12.93 -28.64 -11.07
CA TRP A 495 12.67 -27.43 -10.30
C TRP A 495 11.45 -27.59 -9.39
N SER A 496 10.33 -28.12 -9.90
CA SER A 496 9.07 -28.20 -9.16
C SER A 496 9.11 -29.17 -7.99
N GLN A 497 9.89 -30.26 -8.08
CA GLN A 497 10.08 -31.22 -6.98
C GLN A 497 10.81 -30.62 -5.77
N GLY A 498 11.63 -29.59 -5.98
CA GLY A 498 12.36 -28.90 -4.91
C GLY A 498 11.57 -27.81 -4.19
N LEU A 499 10.33 -27.54 -4.60
CA LEU A 499 9.52 -26.45 -4.06
C LEU A 499 8.59 -26.91 -2.94
N THR A 500 8.33 -25.97 -2.03
CA THR A 500 7.23 -26.02 -1.06
C THR A 500 6.53 -24.68 -1.07
N ASP A 501 5.27 -24.65 -0.63
CA ASP A 501 4.51 -23.42 -0.45
C ASP A 501 5.05 -22.55 0.70
N LEU A 502 4.64 -21.28 0.71
CA LEU A 502 4.98 -20.27 1.72
C LEU A 502 3.83 -19.98 2.67
N ALA A 503 2.87 -20.91 2.79
CA ALA A 503 1.70 -20.78 3.67
C ALA A 503 0.83 -19.54 3.38
N HIS A 504 0.65 -19.22 2.10
CA HIS A 504 -0.23 -18.16 1.62
C HIS A 504 -1.39 -18.73 0.75
N PRO A 505 -2.13 -19.77 1.19
CA PRO A 505 -3.19 -20.35 0.39
C PRO A 505 -4.27 -19.30 0.12
N SER A 506 -4.63 -19.14 -1.15
CA SER A 506 -5.48 -18.04 -1.63
C SER A 506 -6.43 -18.50 -2.74
N CYS A 507 -7.37 -17.63 -3.13
CA CYS A 507 -8.22 -17.75 -4.32
C CYS A 507 -9.28 -18.88 -4.35
N THR A 508 -9.34 -19.75 -3.34
CA THR A 508 -10.30 -20.89 -3.28
C THR A 508 -11.78 -20.50 -3.19
N THR A 509 -12.08 -19.23 -2.90
CA THR A 509 -13.42 -18.64 -2.95
C THR A 509 -13.35 -17.30 -3.68
N ARG A 510 -12.61 -17.25 -4.80
CA ARG A 510 -12.23 -15.99 -5.46
C ARG A 510 -13.40 -15.08 -5.78
N MET A 511 -13.12 -13.79 -5.69
CA MET A 511 -14.03 -12.71 -6.07
C MET A 511 -14.19 -12.63 -7.59
N SER A 512 -15.43 -12.41 -8.06
CA SER A 512 -15.82 -12.29 -9.47
C SER A 512 -17.21 -11.67 -9.57
N ASP A 513 -17.44 -10.81 -10.56
CA ASP A 513 -18.80 -10.30 -10.86
C ASP A 513 -19.68 -11.36 -11.55
N ASP A 514 -19.06 -12.37 -12.16
CA ASP A 514 -19.74 -13.52 -12.77
C ASP A 514 -19.66 -14.75 -11.84
N PRO A 515 -20.80 -15.31 -11.38
CA PRO A 515 -20.82 -16.52 -10.56
C PRO A 515 -20.29 -17.78 -11.27
N ALA A 516 -20.19 -17.77 -12.61
CA ALA A 516 -19.59 -18.86 -13.36
C ALA A 516 -18.05 -18.89 -13.25
N THR A 517 -17.42 -17.79 -12.82
CA THR A 517 -15.95 -17.66 -12.75
C THR A 517 -15.42 -17.35 -11.36
N GLY A 518 -16.28 -17.28 -10.34
CA GLY A 518 -15.87 -17.10 -8.95
C GLY A 518 -16.99 -17.42 -7.96
N VAL A 519 -16.69 -17.28 -6.68
CA VAL A 519 -17.56 -17.71 -5.58
C VAL A 519 -18.26 -16.53 -4.92
N VAL A 520 -17.60 -15.37 -4.84
CA VAL A 520 -18.15 -14.17 -4.18
C VAL A 520 -18.17 -12.97 -5.12
N ASP A 521 -19.11 -12.04 -4.89
CA ASP A 521 -19.17 -10.76 -5.59
C ASP A 521 -18.10 -9.78 -5.10
N ALA A 522 -18.04 -8.58 -5.70
CA ALA A 522 -17.11 -7.52 -5.33
C ALA A 522 -17.12 -7.14 -3.83
N ASN A 523 -18.23 -7.37 -3.12
CA ASN A 523 -18.40 -7.11 -1.68
C ASN A 523 -18.17 -8.36 -0.83
N CYS A 524 -17.56 -9.40 -1.40
CA CYS A 524 -17.30 -10.68 -0.78
C CYS A 524 -18.57 -11.45 -0.36
N LYS A 525 -19.73 -11.12 -0.94
CA LYS A 525 -20.98 -11.87 -0.70
C LYS A 525 -20.98 -13.14 -1.54
N LEU A 526 -21.39 -14.26 -0.96
CA LEU A 526 -21.53 -15.52 -1.66
C LEU A 526 -22.60 -15.42 -2.75
N HIS A 527 -22.26 -15.82 -3.98
CA HIS A 527 -23.21 -15.84 -5.08
C HIS A 527 -24.35 -16.84 -4.81
N GLY A 528 -25.58 -16.43 -5.14
CA GLY A 528 -26.77 -17.28 -4.99
C GLY A 528 -27.26 -17.51 -3.55
N VAL A 529 -26.55 -17.01 -2.52
CA VAL A 529 -26.90 -17.23 -1.12
C VAL A 529 -27.06 -15.90 -0.39
N GLU A 530 -28.22 -15.68 0.22
CA GLU A 530 -28.47 -14.48 0.99
C GLU A 530 -27.81 -14.55 2.37
N GLY A 531 -27.12 -13.48 2.74
CA GLY A 531 -26.60 -13.29 4.08
C GLY A 531 -25.27 -13.98 4.39
N VAL A 532 -24.66 -14.67 3.43
CA VAL A 532 -23.34 -15.30 3.59
C VAL A 532 -22.26 -14.49 2.88
N TYR A 533 -21.16 -14.25 3.58
CA TYR A 533 -19.99 -13.53 3.10
C TYR A 533 -18.73 -14.31 3.44
N VAL A 534 -17.65 -14.05 2.70
CA VAL A 534 -16.36 -14.71 2.92
C VAL A 534 -15.26 -13.66 3.11
N ALA A 535 -14.33 -13.92 4.02
CA ALA A 535 -13.20 -13.04 4.31
C ALA A 535 -11.91 -13.87 4.46
N GLY A 536 -10.77 -13.27 4.12
CA GLY A 536 -9.47 -13.93 4.11
C GLY A 536 -8.83 -13.92 2.73
N SER A 537 -7.73 -14.66 2.55
CA SER A 537 -7.03 -14.77 1.27
C SER A 537 -7.79 -15.57 0.22
N SER A 538 -8.77 -16.39 0.63
CA SER A 538 -9.58 -17.19 -0.29
C SER A 538 -10.36 -16.34 -1.29
N VAL A 539 -10.72 -15.09 -0.95
CA VAL A 539 -11.49 -14.20 -1.83
C VAL A 539 -10.65 -13.42 -2.83
N PHE A 540 -9.33 -13.56 -2.80
CA PHE A 540 -8.47 -12.85 -3.76
C PHE A 540 -8.83 -13.30 -5.19
N SER A 541 -8.94 -12.36 -6.13
CA SER A 541 -9.23 -12.73 -7.53
C SER A 541 -7.99 -13.33 -8.21
N THR A 542 -6.82 -12.83 -7.82
CA THR A 542 -5.46 -13.32 -8.14
C THR A 542 -4.60 -13.24 -6.87
N PRO A 543 -3.59 -14.10 -6.68
CA PRO A 543 -2.82 -14.10 -5.43
C PRO A 543 -1.87 -12.90 -5.30
N GLY A 544 -1.47 -12.29 -6.44
CA GLY A 544 -0.35 -11.35 -6.47
C GLY A 544 0.95 -12.03 -6.05
N HIS A 545 1.92 -11.27 -5.56
CA HIS A 545 3.24 -11.82 -5.15
C HIS A 545 3.61 -11.48 -3.69
N MET A 546 2.79 -10.67 -3.00
CA MET A 546 3.07 -10.12 -1.67
C MET A 546 2.44 -10.94 -0.55
N ASN A 547 3.01 -10.89 0.66
CA ASN A 547 2.42 -11.54 1.83
C ASN A 547 0.97 -11.03 2.04
N PRO A 548 -0.02 -11.94 2.19
CA PRO A 548 -1.43 -11.59 2.02
C PRO A 548 -2.05 -10.89 3.23
N THR A 549 -1.46 -10.98 4.43
CA THR A 549 -2.12 -10.58 5.69
C THR A 549 -2.58 -9.13 5.70
N GLN A 550 -1.80 -8.20 5.15
CA GLN A 550 -2.22 -6.80 5.11
C GLN A 550 -3.43 -6.59 4.19
N THR A 551 -3.45 -7.27 3.04
CA THR A 551 -4.58 -7.30 2.11
C THR A 551 -5.81 -7.98 2.73
N ILE A 552 -5.62 -9.04 3.51
CA ILE A 552 -6.67 -9.74 4.27
C ILE A 552 -7.37 -8.76 5.22
N LEU A 553 -6.61 -8.00 6.01
CA LEU A 553 -7.19 -7.00 6.91
C LEU A 553 -7.89 -5.89 6.14
N ALA A 554 -7.29 -5.39 5.05
CA ALA A 554 -7.90 -4.34 4.23
C ALA A 554 -9.27 -4.78 3.68
N LEU A 555 -9.38 -5.99 3.12
CA LEU A 555 -10.65 -6.55 2.64
C LEU A 555 -11.64 -6.81 3.78
N GLY A 556 -11.17 -7.29 4.94
CA GLY A 556 -12.01 -7.49 6.12
C GLY A 556 -12.63 -6.18 6.61
N ILE A 557 -11.84 -5.11 6.74
CA ILE A 557 -12.31 -3.78 7.14
C ILE A 557 -13.31 -3.23 6.11
N ARG A 558 -13.03 -3.38 4.80
CA ARG A 558 -13.96 -3.00 3.73
C ARG A 558 -15.29 -3.74 3.85
N LEU A 559 -15.26 -5.06 4.08
CA LEU A 559 -16.46 -5.87 4.28
C LEU A 559 -17.23 -5.43 5.53
N ALA A 560 -16.55 -5.10 6.63
CA ALA A 560 -17.20 -4.61 7.84
C ALA A 560 -17.97 -3.30 7.59
N ASP A 561 -17.41 -2.36 6.83
CA ASP A 561 -18.10 -1.13 6.45
C ASP A 561 -19.35 -1.41 5.59
N HIS A 562 -19.24 -2.33 4.62
CA HIS A 562 -20.38 -2.75 3.80
C HIS A 562 -21.49 -3.38 4.65
N LEU A 563 -21.16 -4.31 5.54
CA LEU A 563 -22.12 -5.00 6.40
C LEU A 563 -22.81 -4.04 7.38
N LYS A 564 -22.06 -3.12 8.00
CA LYS A 564 -22.65 -2.06 8.83
C LYS A 564 -23.68 -1.27 8.03
N GLN A 565 -23.34 -0.80 6.83
CA GLN A 565 -24.29 -0.05 6.00
C GLN A 565 -25.56 -0.86 5.69
N GLN A 566 -25.43 -2.14 5.34
CA GLN A 566 -26.55 -3.02 5.01
C GLN A 566 -27.47 -3.30 6.22
N ILE A 567 -26.90 -3.69 7.36
CA ILE A 567 -27.66 -4.02 8.59
C ILE A 567 -28.44 -2.80 9.08
N LEU A 568 -27.83 -1.62 8.96
CA LEU A 568 -28.32 -0.37 9.53
C LEU A 568 -29.31 0.37 8.64
N SER A 569 -29.48 -0.05 7.38
CA SER A 569 -30.42 0.51 6.41
C SER A 569 -31.64 -0.38 6.12
N GLY A 570 -31.79 -1.52 6.80
CA GLY A 570 -32.87 -2.49 6.58
C GLY A 570 -34.26 -2.07 7.12
N PRO A 571 -35.36 -2.60 6.53
CA PRO A 571 -36.73 -2.16 6.80
C PRO A 571 -37.31 -2.51 8.18
N SER A 572 -36.62 -3.32 9.00
CA SER A 572 -37.08 -3.77 10.33
C SER A 572 -36.26 -3.19 11.50
N ALA A 573 -35.40 -2.20 11.27
CA ALA A 573 -34.64 -1.59 12.35
C ALA A 573 -35.54 -0.61 13.16
N PRO A 574 -35.57 -0.68 14.51
CA PRO A 574 -35.93 0.49 15.30
C PRO A 574 -34.99 1.63 14.87
N PRO A 575 -35.42 2.91 14.88
CA PRO A 575 -34.56 4.03 14.51
C PRO A 575 -33.50 4.25 15.60
N ALA A 576 -32.50 3.36 15.67
CA ALA A 576 -31.24 3.64 16.29
C ALA A 576 -30.44 4.45 15.27
N SER A 577 -30.09 5.67 15.64
CA SER A 577 -29.26 6.55 14.83
C SER A 577 -27.90 5.90 14.64
N VAL A 578 -27.77 5.20 13.53
CA VAL A 578 -26.50 4.68 13.08
C VAL A 578 -25.64 5.88 12.81
N ALA A 579 -24.52 5.97 13.52
CA ALA A 579 -23.50 6.96 13.20
C ALA A 579 -23.06 6.67 11.75
N ARG A 580 -23.66 7.39 10.80
CA ARG A 580 -23.13 7.52 9.44
C ARG A 580 -21.62 7.78 9.59
N PRO A 581 -20.75 7.14 8.78
CA PRO A 581 -19.33 7.43 8.84
C PRO A 581 -19.18 8.95 8.84
N ARG A 582 -18.56 9.49 9.90
CA ARG A 582 -18.59 10.94 10.14
C ARG A 582 -18.06 11.63 8.89
N ARG A 583 -18.79 12.63 8.38
CA ARG A 583 -18.32 13.46 7.26
C ARG A 583 -16.93 14.03 7.56
N LEU A 584 -16.11 14.13 6.54
CA LEU A 584 -14.81 14.79 6.61
C LEU A 584 -15.02 16.26 6.91
N ARG A 585 -14.58 16.68 8.10
CA ARG A 585 -14.75 18.04 8.59
C ARG A 585 -13.59 18.87 8.10
N ILE A 586 -13.84 19.84 7.24
CA ILE A 586 -12.78 20.65 6.63
C ILE A 586 -12.98 22.12 6.96
N GLY A 587 -11.89 22.82 7.24
CA GLY A 587 -11.89 24.27 7.40
C GLY A 587 -11.11 24.94 6.28
N PHE A 588 -11.45 26.19 5.96
CA PHE A 588 -10.73 26.97 4.95
C PHE A 588 -9.96 28.13 5.58
N ILE A 589 -8.71 28.32 5.16
CA ILE A 589 -7.95 29.55 5.39
C ILE A 589 -7.87 30.29 4.06
N GLY A 590 -8.55 31.42 3.96
CA GLY A 590 -8.75 32.18 2.74
C GLY A 590 -10.21 32.18 2.27
N GLY A 591 -10.56 33.22 1.51
CA GLY A 591 -11.91 33.45 1.00
C GLY A 591 -11.93 34.03 -0.41
N GLY A 592 -10.88 33.81 -1.19
CA GLY A 592 -10.73 34.36 -2.54
C GLY A 592 -11.59 33.65 -3.58
N ASN A 593 -11.45 34.08 -4.85
CA ASN A 593 -12.21 33.53 -5.98
C ASN A 593 -12.10 32.01 -6.12
N ARG A 594 -10.93 31.43 -5.80
CA ARG A 594 -10.72 29.97 -5.88
C ARG A 594 -11.61 29.20 -4.90
N VAL A 595 -11.88 29.76 -3.71
CA VAL A 595 -12.83 29.17 -2.76
C VAL A 595 -14.24 29.19 -3.35
N ALA A 596 -14.67 30.33 -3.90
CA ALA A 596 -16.02 30.48 -4.45
C ALA A 596 -16.29 29.66 -5.73
N THR A 597 -15.30 29.53 -6.61
CA THR A 597 -15.48 28.96 -7.97
C THR A 597 -15.07 27.49 -8.08
N ILE A 598 -14.12 27.03 -7.26
CA ILE A 598 -13.62 25.65 -7.31
C ILE A 598 -14.04 24.88 -6.07
N TYR A 599 -13.61 25.31 -4.88
CA TYR A 599 -13.82 24.52 -3.66
C TYR A 599 -15.30 24.45 -3.24
N HIS A 600 -16.03 25.57 -3.27
CA HIS A 600 -17.43 25.60 -2.83
C HIS A 600 -18.33 24.66 -3.66
N PRO A 601 -18.33 24.68 -5.01
CA PRO A 601 -19.07 23.70 -5.81
C PRO A 601 -18.69 22.24 -5.51
N VAL A 602 -17.40 21.97 -5.28
CA VAL A 602 -16.92 20.63 -4.92
C VAL A 602 -17.49 20.20 -3.56
N THR A 603 -17.47 21.08 -2.56
CA THR A 603 -18.02 20.76 -1.23
C THR A 603 -19.54 20.54 -1.26
N GLN A 604 -20.26 21.22 -2.15
CA GLN A 604 -21.69 20.98 -2.37
C GLN A 604 -21.93 19.62 -3.03
N ALA A 605 -21.16 19.29 -4.06
CA ALA A 605 -21.25 17.99 -4.74
C ALA A 605 -20.89 16.81 -3.84
N LEU A 606 -20.10 17.05 -2.78
CA LEU A 606 -19.66 16.04 -1.82
C LEU A 606 -20.28 16.24 -0.42
N ALA A 607 -21.44 16.87 -0.29
CA ALA A 607 -22.03 17.21 1.02
C ALA A 607 -22.44 16.00 1.89
N ASP A 608 -22.55 14.82 1.29
CA ASP A 608 -22.72 13.52 1.94
C ASP A 608 -21.40 13.00 2.53
N ARG A 609 -20.25 13.44 2.01
CA ARG A 609 -18.90 13.03 2.41
C ARG A 609 -18.14 14.09 3.20
N LEU A 610 -18.40 15.38 2.95
CA LEU A 610 -17.70 16.54 3.51
C LEU A 610 -18.64 17.41 4.34
N GLU A 611 -18.10 18.00 5.40
CA GLU A 611 -18.72 19.02 6.23
C GLU A 611 -17.75 20.19 6.34
N VAL A 612 -18.15 21.38 5.89
CA VAL A 612 -17.31 22.58 6.05
C VAL A 612 -17.61 23.19 7.42
N VAL A 613 -16.62 23.19 8.32
CA VAL A 613 -16.78 23.69 9.70
C VAL A 613 -16.62 25.21 9.82
N GLY A 614 -16.11 25.85 8.76
CA GLY A 614 -16.00 27.30 8.65
C GLY A 614 -14.80 27.73 7.79
N ALA A 615 -14.67 29.04 7.63
CA ALA A 615 -13.58 29.69 6.93
C ALA A 615 -12.93 30.80 7.76
N VAL A 616 -11.68 31.10 7.47
CA VAL A 616 -10.94 32.21 8.07
C VAL A 616 -10.48 33.14 6.97
N THR A 617 -10.68 34.44 7.15
CA THR A 617 -10.19 35.45 6.20
C THR A 617 -9.38 36.53 6.93
N GLY A 618 -8.68 37.38 6.19
CA GLY A 618 -7.83 38.42 6.78
C GLY A 618 -8.58 39.64 7.34
N SER A 619 -9.90 39.75 7.13
CA SER A 619 -10.71 40.88 7.59
C SER A 619 -12.17 40.47 7.85
N ASP A 620 -12.87 41.19 8.71
CA ASP A 620 -14.29 40.92 8.99
C ASP A 620 -15.18 41.08 7.75
N GLU A 621 -14.84 42.03 6.87
CA GLU A 621 -15.51 42.20 5.58
C GLU A 621 -15.33 40.96 4.67
N GLY A 622 -14.12 40.40 4.64
CA GLY A 622 -13.83 39.15 3.91
C GLY A 622 -14.62 37.97 4.46
N ALA A 623 -14.77 37.90 5.78
CA ALA A 623 -15.54 36.86 6.46
C ALA A 623 -17.04 36.99 6.14
N ALA A 624 -17.60 38.21 6.22
CA ALA A 624 -18.99 38.48 5.86
C ALA A 624 -19.29 38.13 4.39
N ARG A 625 -18.36 38.45 3.47
CA ARG A 625 -18.50 38.11 2.05
C ARG A 625 -18.50 36.59 1.82
N ILE A 626 -17.60 35.84 2.45
CA ILE A 626 -17.61 34.38 2.29
C ILE A 626 -18.86 33.76 2.91
N ALA A 627 -19.24 34.20 4.11
CA ALA A 627 -20.46 33.71 4.75
C ALA A 627 -21.70 33.92 3.87
N SER A 628 -21.82 35.06 3.17
CA SER A 628 -22.94 35.30 2.25
C SER A 628 -22.85 34.49 0.94
N GLN A 629 -21.65 34.22 0.43
CA GLN A 629 -21.45 33.47 -0.81
C GLN A 629 -21.62 31.95 -0.64
N THR A 630 -21.24 31.40 0.51
CA THR A 630 -21.18 29.95 0.73
C THR A 630 -22.13 29.44 1.83
N GLY A 631 -22.65 30.33 2.67
CA GLY A 631 -23.40 29.98 3.88
C GLY A 631 -22.54 29.43 5.02
N TRP A 632 -21.21 29.50 4.92
CA TRP A 632 -20.31 28.99 5.96
C TRP A 632 -20.15 29.98 7.11
N THR A 633 -19.86 29.48 8.31
CA THR A 633 -19.32 30.31 9.38
C THR A 633 -17.95 30.87 8.95
N ALA A 634 -17.71 32.15 9.21
CA ALA A 634 -16.46 32.78 8.83
C ALA A 634 -15.94 33.71 9.94
N HIS A 635 -14.63 33.62 10.21
CA HIS A 635 -13.96 34.37 11.27
C HIS A 635 -12.62 34.95 10.77
N THR A 636 -11.91 35.66 11.64
CA THR A 636 -10.56 36.20 11.36
C THR A 636 -9.44 35.46 12.10
N ASP A 637 -9.79 34.56 13.03
CA ASP A 637 -8.83 33.79 13.83
C ASP A 637 -8.81 32.29 13.45
N PRO A 638 -7.68 31.78 12.91
CA PRO A 638 -7.47 30.35 12.67
C PRO A 638 -7.57 29.47 13.92
N GLY A 639 -7.12 29.96 15.08
CA GLY A 639 -7.14 29.21 16.34
C GLY A 639 -8.56 28.90 16.78
N ARG A 640 -9.45 29.90 16.68
CA ARG A 640 -10.89 29.73 16.92
C ARG A 640 -11.53 28.69 16.00
N LEU A 641 -11.24 28.72 14.69
CA LEU A 641 -11.77 27.73 13.75
C LEU A 641 -11.36 26.30 14.14
N VAL A 642 -10.10 26.10 14.57
CA VAL A 642 -9.62 24.79 15.01
C VAL A 642 -10.27 24.37 16.33
N ALA A 643 -10.35 25.27 17.31
CA ALA A 643 -10.90 24.98 18.64
C ALA A 643 -12.40 24.67 18.62
N GLU A 644 -13.19 25.48 17.90
CA GLU A 644 -14.66 25.36 17.82
C GLU A 644 -15.07 24.35 16.73
N GLY A 645 -14.45 24.45 15.55
CA GLY A 645 -14.80 23.65 14.39
C GLY A 645 -14.24 22.23 14.45
N ARG A 646 -13.10 21.99 15.11
CA ARG A 646 -12.37 20.70 15.14
C ARG A 646 -12.31 20.02 13.76
N PRO A 647 -11.70 20.68 12.75
CA PRO A 647 -11.56 20.11 11.42
C PRO A 647 -10.59 18.92 11.41
N ASP A 648 -10.85 17.95 10.53
CA ASP A 648 -9.94 16.88 10.15
C ASP A 648 -8.69 17.42 9.46
N PHE A 649 -8.84 18.47 8.64
CA PHE A 649 -7.74 19.23 8.06
C PHE A 649 -8.19 20.64 7.61
N LEU A 650 -7.22 21.54 7.43
CA LEU A 650 -7.45 22.87 6.87
C LEU A 650 -6.96 22.96 5.43
N VAL A 651 -7.79 23.51 4.54
CA VAL A 651 -7.43 23.90 3.19
C VAL A 651 -6.94 25.35 3.22
N VAL A 652 -5.67 25.58 2.88
CA VAL A 652 -5.07 26.91 2.91
C VAL A 652 -5.08 27.51 1.51
N ALA A 653 -6.17 28.18 1.14
CA ALA A 653 -6.41 28.78 -0.17
C ALA A 653 -6.07 30.29 -0.18
N LEU A 654 -4.78 30.61 -0.16
CA LEU A 654 -4.26 31.98 -0.11
C LEU A 654 -3.50 32.37 -1.39
N PRO A 655 -3.48 33.67 -1.75
CA PRO A 655 -2.58 34.20 -2.78
C PRO A 655 -1.11 33.79 -2.56
N PRO A 656 -0.37 33.43 -3.63
CA PRO A 656 1.03 32.97 -3.54
C PRO A 656 1.99 33.89 -2.78
N SER A 657 1.74 35.21 -2.79
CA SER A 657 2.56 36.20 -2.09
C SER A 657 2.52 36.06 -0.56
N MET A 658 1.49 35.40 -0.01
CA MET A 658 1.29 35.27 1.44
C MET A 658 1.74 33.91 2.00
N ASN A 659 1.95 32.91 1.14
CA ASN A 659 2.26 31.52 1.52
C ASN A 659 3.44 31.43 2.50
N ASP A 660 4.59 32.02 2.14
CA ASP A 660 5.83 31.91 2.92
C ASP A 660 5.76 32.53 4.32
N GLY A 661 4.89 33.54 4.51
CA GLY A 661 4.77 34.28 5.77
C GLY A 661 3.84 33.60 6.78
N LEU A 662 2.76 32.99 6.30
CA LEU A 662 1.68 32.44 7.14
C LEU A 662 1.82 30.95 7.42
N TYR A 663 2.46 30.16 6.54
CA TYR A 663 2.58 28.72 6.77
C TYR A 663 3.24 28.35 8.11
N PRO A 664 4.29 29.03 8.60
CA PRO A 664 4.88 28.68 9.90
C PRO A 664 3.92 28.80 11.08
N SER A 665 3.02 29.79 11.10
CA SER A 665 2.02 29.92 12.18
C SER A 665 0.90 28.89 12.03
N LEU A 666 0.47 28.61 10.80
CA LEU A 666 -0.53 27.57 10.53
C LEU A 666 -0.03 26.16 10.86
N ILE A 667 1.24 25.84 10.59
CA ILE A 667 1.87 24.56 10.98
C ILE A 667 1.93 24.41 12.51
N GLY A 668 1.93 25.52 13.25
CA GLY A 668 1.82 25.53 14.71
C GLY A 668 0.41 25.21 15.21
N LEU A 669 -0.62 25.23 14.36
CA LEU A 669 -1.94 24.72 14.69
C LEU A 669 -1.86 23.19 14.67
N ASP A 670 -2.35 22.54 15.71
CA ASP A 670 -2.28 21.08 15.92
C ASP A 670 -3.25 20.31 14.99
N VAL A 671 -3.26 20.62 13.69
CA VAL A 671 -4.20 20.12 12.69
C VAL A 671 -3.50 19.88 11.34
N PRO A 672 -3.87 18.82 10.58
CA PRO A 672 -3.35 18.61 9.23
C PRO A 672 -3.66 19.77 8.26
N LEU A 673 -2.79 20.00 7.29
CA LEU A 673 -2.88 21.12 6.35
C LEU A 673 -2.78 20.66 4.89
N LEU A 674 -3.62 21.23 4.03
CA LEU A 674 -3.48 21.18 2.58
C LEU A 674 -3.09 22.57 2.08
N LEU A 675 -1.82 22.74 1.70
CA LEU A 675 -1.24 24.03 1.34
C LEU A 675 -1.42 24.35 -0.15
N GLU A 676 -1.77 25.59 -0.49
CA GLU A 676 -1.89 25.99 -1.89
C GLU A 676 -0.56 25.97 -2.65
N THR A 677 -0.66 25.81 -3.96
CA THR A 677 0.45 25.97 -4.90
C THR A 677 0.71 27.45 -5.25
N PRO A 678 1.96 27.86 -5.47
CA PRO A 678 3.18 27.08 -5.30
C PRO A 678 3.48 26.88 -3.81
N PHE A 679 4.03 25.69 -3.48
CA PHE A 679 4.39 25.31 -2.11
C PHE A 679 5.33 26.30 -1.42
N CYS A 680 6.24 26.92 -2.18
CA CYS A 680 7.11 28.00 -1.72
C CYS A 680 7.65 28.80 -2.91
N TRP A 681 8.13 30.02 -2.67
CA TRP A 681 8.68 30.88 -3.73
C TRP A 681 10.10 30.53 -4.19
N ASN A 682 10.90 29.90 -3.32
CA ASN A 682 12.26 29.49 -3.66
C ASN A 682 12.71 28.31 -2.79
N GLU A 683 13.72 27.61 -3.29
CA GLU A 683 14.27 26.39 -2.70
C GLU A 683 14.92 26.60 -1.32
N VAL A 684 15.37 27.81 -0.97
CA VAL A 684 15.89 28.08 0.40
C VAL A 684 14.74 28.06 1.41
N ARG A 685 13.66 28.79 1.10
CA ARG A 685 12.48 28.88 1.96
C ARG A 685 11.77 27.54 2.04
N GLY A 686 11.58 26.86 0.91
CA GLY A 686 10.99 25.52 0.87
C GLY A 686 11.72 24.51 1.75
N ARG A 687 13.06 24.48 1.75
CA ARG A 687 13.84 23.62 2.66
C ARG A 687 13.73 24.00 4.13
N LYS A 688 13.51 25.28 4.45
CA LYS A 688 13.24 25.72 5.82
C LYS A 688 11.86 25.24 6.25
N LEU A 689 10.86 25.43 5.39
CA LEU A 689 9.49 25.00 5.61
C LEU A 689 9.40 23.48 5.78
N LEU A 690 10.03 22.69 4.91
CA LEU A 690 10.04 21.22 5.00
C LEU A 690 10.66 20.75 6.32
N ARG A 691 11.72 21.41 6.81
CA ARG A 691 12.29 21.12 8.15
C ARG A 691 11.34 21.49 9.29
N GLN A 692 10.55 22.54 9.14
CA GLN A 692 9.53 22.92 10.13
C GLN A 692 8.40 21.90 10.16
N ILE A 693 7.88 21.49 8.99
CA ILE A 693 6.89 20.42 8.85
C ILE A 693 7.39 19.14 9.53
N GLY A 694 8.60 18.70 9.20
CA GLY A 694 9.20 17.50 9.79
C GLY A 694 9.41 17.59 11.31
N LYS A 695 9.74 18.77 11.83
CA LYS A 695 9.85 19.00 13.29
C LYS A 695 8.49 19.02 13.99
N ALA A 696 7.46 19.55 13.34
CA ALA A 696 6.13 19.63 13.89
C ALA A 696 5.41 18.27 13.90
N GLY A 697 5.89 17.31 13.08
CA GLY A 697 5.29 15.97 12.97
C GLY A 697 3.89 15.99 12.38
N ARG A 698 3.52 17.05 11.64
CA ARG A 698 2.17 17.25 11.10
C ARG A 698 2.02 16.66 9.71
N LEU A 699 0.84 16.11 9.43
CA LEU A 699 0.45 15.77 8.07
C LEU A 699 0.22 17.06 7.27
N VAL A 700 1.05 17.27 6.25
CA VAL A 700 0.95 18.42 5.36
C VAL A 700 0.97 17.92 3.92
N GLY A 701 -0.04 18.28 3.13
CA GLY A 701 -0.10 18.06 1.70
C GLY A 701 -0.02 19.37 0.92
N VAL A 702 0.14 19.27 -0.40
CA VAL A 702 0.13 20.40 -1.34
C VAL A 702 -1.03 20.22 -2.33
N ALA A 703 -1.79 21.28 -2.59
CA ALA A 703 -2.96 21.28 -3.46
C ALA A 703 -2.56 21.34 -4.95
N GLU A 704 -1.74 20.40 -5.41
CA GLU A 704 -1.35 20.27 -6.84
C GLU A 704 -2.36 19.38 -7.58
N GLN A 705 -3.32 20.00 -8.26
CA GLN A 705 -4.47 19.31 -8.86
C GLN A 705 -4.21 18.75 -10.26
N PHE A 706 -3.23 19.25 -11.00
CA PHE A 706 -3.06 18.87 -12.41
C PHE A 706 -2.86 17.37 -12.63
N PRO A 707 -2.06 16.63 -11.82
CA PRO A 707 -1.95 15.18 -11.95
C PRO A 707 -3.27 14.41 -11.76
N PHE A 708 -4.26 15.01 -11.13
CA PHE A 708 -5.56 14.42 -10.81
C PHE A 708 -6.67 14.77 -11.80
N LEU A 709 -6.35 15.51 -12.88
CA LEU A 709 -7.31 15.73 -13.96
C LEU A 709 -7.70 14.38 -14.58
N PRO A 710 -8.98 14.18 -14.96
CA PRO A 710 -9.50 12.92 -15.48
C PRO A 710 -8.62 12.26 -16.55
N GLU A 711 -8.19 13.03 -17.54
CA GLU A 711 -7.39 12.50 -18.65
C GLU A 711 -6.02 12.01 -18.19
N TYR A 712 -5.36 12.73 -17.28
CA TYR A 712 -4.05 12.32 -16.75
C TYR A 712 -4.15 11.16 -15.75
N GLN A 713 -5.32 10.93 -15.13
CA GLN A 713 -5.60 9.70 -14.38
C GLN A 713 -5.69 8.49 -15.32
N LEU A 714 -6.37 8.63 -16.46
CA LEU A 714 -6.36 7.59 -17.50
C LEU A 714 -4.94 7.35 -18.03
N TRP A 715 -4.16 8.40 -18.30
CA TRP A 715 -2.79 8.24 -18.80
C TRP A 715 -1.87 7.54 -17.79
N GLN A 716 -1.97 7.88 -16.51
CA GLN A 716 -1.22 7.17 -15.47
C GLN A 716 -1.56 5.67 -15.46
N LYS A 717 -2.82 5.30 -15.70
CA LYS A 717 -3.23 3.89 -15.87
C LYS A 717 -2.57 3.26 -17.11
N LEU A 718 -2.56 3.95 -18.26
CA LEU A 718 -1.91 3.43 -19.48
C LEU A 718 -0.39 3.28 -19.32
N ILE A 719 0.25 4.25 -18.66
CA ILE A 719 1.69 4.23 -18.36
C ILE A 719 2.01 3.11 -17.36
N GLY A 720 1.21 2.96 -16.31
CA GLY A 720 1.37 1.90 -15.30
C GLY A 720 1.21 0.50 -15.90
N LEU A 721 0.32 0.33 -16.88
CA LEU A 721 0.17 -0.91 -17.64
C LEU A 721 1.29 -1.15 -18.67
N GLY A 722 2.21 -0.20 -18.85
CA GLY A 722 3.30 -0.30 -19.80
C GLY A 722 2.86 -0.24 -21.27
N LEU A 723 1.67 0.30 -21.57
CA LEU A 723 1.08 0.25 -22.90
C LEU A 723 1.86 1.04 -23.96
N ILE A 724 2.63 2.04 -23.53
CA ILE A 724 3.50 2.85 -24.39
C ILE A 724 5.00 2.54 -24.19
N GLY A 725 5.34 1.46 -23.49
CA GLY A 725 6.72 1.06 -23.24
C GLY A 725 7.47 1.98 -22.26
N LYS A 726 8.80 1.97 -22.35
CA LYS A 726 9.66 2.82 -21.50
C LYS A 726 9.46 4.28 -21.87
N ILE A 727 9.12 5.12 -20.88
CA ILE A 727 8.99 6.57 -21.11
C ILE A 727 10.36 7.19 -21.38
N GLU A 728 10.55 7.75 -22.56
CA GLU A 728 11.80 8.41 -23.00
C GLU A 728 11.72 9.93 -22.83
N ALA A 729 10.54 10.50 -23.08
CA ALA A 729 10.33 11.93 -22.91
C ALA A 729 8.92 12.28 -22.43
N VAL A 730 8.82 13.32 -21.61
CA VAL A 730 7.56 14.01 -21.31
C VAL A 730 7.71 15.48 -21.69
N VAL A 731 6.71 16.01 -22.37
CA VAL A 731 6.75 17.35 -22.95
C VAL A 731 5.51 18.10 -22.53
N ASN A 732 5.71 19.25 -21.91
CA ASN A 732 4.72 20.31 -21.85
C ASN A 732 5.14 21.36 -22.87
N ASP A 733 4.33 21.54 -23.90
CA ASP A 733 4.52 22.58 -24.90
C ASP A 733 3.36 23.55 -24.81
N PHE A 734 3.50 24.54 -23.93
CA PHE A 734 2.52 25.60 -23.73
C PHE A 734 1.11 25.06 -23.41
N ALA A 735 0.96 23.92 -22.74
CA ALA A 735 -0.34 23.44 -22.23
C ALA A 735 -0.57 23.89 -20.79
N VAL A 736 0.42 23.63 -19.93
CA VAL A 736 0.36 23.95 -18.50
C VAL A 736 1.44 24.98 -18.18
N TYR A 737 1.19 25.90 -17.25
CA TYR A 737 2.15 26.95 -16.93
C TYR A 737 3.03 26.60 -15.73
N ASP A 738 4.27 27.11 -15.75
CA ASP A 738 5.17 27.24 -14.61
C ASP A 738 5.32 25.97 -13.73
N TYR A 739 4.99 26.08 -12.43
CA TYR A 739 5.12 25.02 -11.43
C TYR A 739 4.26 23.79 -11.73
N HIS A 740 3.01 23.99 -12.15
CA HIS A 740 2.07 22.90 -12.42
C HIS A 740 2.53 22.02 -13.59
N GLY A 741 3.19 22.61 -14.59
CA GLY A 741 3.76 21.87 -15.71
C GLY A 741 4.82 20.88 -15.23
N ILE A 742 5.74 21.31 -14.38
CA ILE A 742 6.75 20.43 -13.80
C ILE A 742 6.11 19.35 -12.93
N GLY A 743 5.15 19.71 -12.07
CA GLY A 743 4.43 18.76 -11.21
C GLY A 743 3.74 17.66 -12.01
N LEU A 744 2.99 18.02 -13.06
CA LEU A 744 2.33 17.07 -13.95
C LEU A 744 3.34 16.17 -14.69
N LEU A 745 4.34 16.77 -15.35
CA LEU A 745 5.31 16.03 -16.15
C LEU A 745 6.08 15.01 -15.32
N ARG A 746 6.47 15.37 -14.09
CA ARG A 746 7.15 14.44 -13.18
C ARG A 746 6.26 13.31 -12.70
N THR A 747 4.96 13.56 -12.51
CA THR A 747 4.02 12.48 -12.20
C THR A 747 3.91 11.51 -13.38
N LEU A 748 3.72 12.01 -14.60
CA LEU A 748 3.62 11.16 -15.81
C LEU A 748 4.93 10.42 -16.13
N MET A 749 6.08 11.01 -15.82
CA MET A 749 7.39 10.40 -16.04
C MET A 749 7.74 9.32 -14.98
N GLY A 750 7.17 9.41 -13.78
CA GLY A 750 7.61 8.64 -12.61
C GLY A 750 8.53 9.47 -11.71
N ARG A 751 8.09 9.76 -10.49
CA ARG A 751 8.78 10.65 -9.54
C ARG A 751 10.08 10.06 -8.97
N GLU A 752 10.23 8.75 -9.04
CA GLU A 752 11.42 8.01 -8.62
C GLU A 752 12.65 8.32 -9.49
N ARG A 753 12.45 8.84 -10.71
CA ARG A 753 13.55 9.18 -11.61
C ARG A 753 14.33 10.37 -11.09
N ARG A 754 15.65 10.21 -11.04
CA ARG A 754 16.56 11.24 -10.51
C ARG A 754 16.99 12.20 -11.61
N PRO A 755 16.75 13.51 -11.45
CA PRO A 755 17.22 14.50 -12.41
C PRO A 755 18.74 14.68 -12.30
N ASP A 756 19.40 14.84 -13.44
CA ASP A 756 20.86 14.95 -13.59
C ASP A 756 21.27 16.38 -13.95
N LEU A 757 20.72 16.90 -15.06
CA LEU A 757 21.12 18.18 -15.64
C LEU A 757 19.91 18.95 -16.14
N ALA A 758 19.84 20.25 -15.81
CA ALA A 758 18.80 21.16 -16.28
C ALA A 758 19.39 22.23 -17.20
N ASN A 759 18.70 22.51 -18.30
CA ASN A 759 19.01 23.60 -19.24
C ASN A 759 17.76 24.43 -19.48
N GLY A 760 17.87 25.74 -19.39
CA GLY A 760 16.78 26.68 -19.63
C GLY A 760 17.22 27.86 -20.49
N ARG A 761 16.28 28.42 -21.25
CA ARG A 761 16.43 29.63 -22.04
C ARG A 761 15.17 30.48 -21.94
N ILE A 762 15.31 31.79 -22.09
CA ILE A 762 14.20 32.72 -22.28
C ILE A 762 14.29 33.26 -23.71
N ALA A 763 13.23 33.09 -24.48
CA ALA A 763 13.09 33.69 -25.80
C ALA A 763 12.07 34.84 -25.70
N ALA A 764 12.52 36.07 -25.83
CA ALA A 764 11.63 37.23 -25.94
C ALA A 764 11.09 37.28 -27.37
N LEU A 765 9.76 37.23 -27.52
CA LEU A 765 9.12 37.36 -28.83
C LEU A 765 8.74 38.81 -29.12
N ASN A 766 8.22 39.50 -28.12
CA ASN A 766 7.91 40.92 -28.12
C ASN A 766 7.91 41.45 -26.68
N ASP A 767 7.58 42.73 -26.49
CA ASP A 767 7.62 43.39 -25.18
C ASP A 767 6.66 42.78 -24.15
N ASP A 768 5.62 42.07 -24.59
CA ASP A 768 4.56 41.49 -23.75
C ASP A 768 4.63 39.95 -23.64
N GLU A 769 5.51 39.29 -24.40
CA GLU A 769 5.58 37.83 -24.52
C GLU A 769 7.02 37.30 -24.45
N ALA A 770 7.29 36.50 -23.43
CA ALA A 770 8.54 35.78 -23.26
C ALA A 770 8.28 34.29 -23.01
N TRP A 771 8.99 33.44 -23.75
CA TRP A 771 8.89 31.99 -23.64
C TRP A 771 10.01 31.44 -22.78
N ALA A 772 9.64 30.73 -21.72
CA ALA A 772 10.55 29.93 -20.92
C ALA A 772 10.64 28.53 -21.53
N LEU A 773 11.81 28.22 -22.10
CA LEU A 773 12.09 26.94 -22.75
C LEU A 773 13.05 26.15 -21.86
N GLY A 774 12.60 25.01 -21.35
CA GLY A 774 13.34 24.23 -20.37
C GLY A 774 13.46 22.75 -20.74
N SER A 775 14.61 22.16 -20.46
CA SER A 775 14.82 20.71 -20.51
C SER A 775 15.55 20.20 -19.27
N VAL A 776 15.14 19.04 -18.77
CA VAL A 776 15.78 18.32 -17.68
C VAL A 776 16.10 16.92 -18.16
N ARG A 777 17.38 16.55 -18.10
CA ARG A 777 17.85 15.18 -18.36
C ARG A 777 17.90 14.40 -17.05
N PHE A 778 17.50 13.14 -17.09
CA PHE A 778 17.53 12.22 -15.97
C PHE A 778 18.69 11.24 -16.08
N THR A 779 19.05 10.60 -14.97
CA THR A 779 20.19 9.67 -14.91
C THR A 779 20.03 8.42 -15.78
N ASP A 780 18.80 8.08 -16.16
CA ASP A 780 18.47 6.95 -17.04
C ASP A 780 18.44 7.33 -18.53
N GLY A 781 18.79 8.59 -18.86
CA GLY A 781 18.79 9.12 -20.22
C GLY A 781 17.47 9.74 -20.68
N SER A 782 16.39 9.64 -19.90
CA SER A 782 15.09 10.24 -20.25
C SER A 782 15.09 11.78 -20.11
N PHE A 783 14.14 12.45 -20.79
CA PHE A 783 14.05 13.91 -20.84
C PHE A 783 12.68 14.44 -20.45
N LEU A 784 12.67 15.51 -19.65
CA LEU A 784 11.51 16.34 -19.41
C LEU A 784 11.70 17.66 -20.15
N ILE A 785 10.74 18.07 -20.96
CA ILE A 785 10.72 19.37 -21.64
C ILE A 785 9.54 20.18 -21.11
N ASN A 786 9.81 21.39 -20.64
CA ASN A 786 8.81 22.29 -20.09
C ASN A 786 8.93 23.65 -20.77
N ASN A 787 8.12 23.86 -21.79
CA ASN A 787 7.97 25.12 -22.50
C ASN A 787 6.68 25.80 -22.04
N TYR A 788 6.79 27.05 -21.63
CA TYR A 788 5.63 27.83 -21.22
C TYR A 788 5.85 29.32 -21.44
N SER A 789 4.76 30.06 -21.55
CA SER A 789 4.82 31.52 -21.58
C SER A 789 4.95 32.07 -20.15
N ALA A 790 5.85 33.03 -19.96
CA ALA A 790 5.92 33.81 -18.73
C ALA A 790 4.72 34.77 -18.59
N SER A 791 4.02 35.07 -19.69
CA SER A 791 2.77 35.80 -19.69
C SER A 791 1.61 34.83 -19.42
N TYR A 792 0.86 35.07 -18.34
CA TYR A 792 -0.23 34.20 -17.91
C TYR A 792 -1.50 34.38 -18.76
N ALA A 793 -1.66 35.54 -19.40
CA ALA A 793 -2.83 35.87 -20.20
C ALA A 793 -2.86 35.07 -21.52
N ALA A 794 -4.06 34.79 -22.04
CA ALA A 794 -4.23 34.16 -23.34
C ALA A 794 -3.64 35.07 -24.43
N ASN A 795 -2.49 34.67 -24.97
CA ASN A 795 -1.82 35.36 -26.07
C ASN A 795 -2.15 34.67 -27.40
N PRO A 796 -2.72 35.38 -28.40
CA PRO A 796 -3.05 34.80 -29.71
C PRO A 796 -1.82 34.29 -30.50
N HIS A 797 -0.61 34.69 -30.11
CA HIS A 797 0.64 34.20 -30.70
C HIS A 797 1.13 32.86 -30.13
N ARG A 798 0.43 32.28 -29.16
CA ARG A 798 0.76 30.99 -28.55
C ARG A 798 0.22 29.83 -29.40
N PRO A 799 1.01 28.77 -29.66
CA PRO A 799 0.48 27.55 -30.27
C PRO A 799 -0.58 26.91 -29.37
N ALA A 800 -1.46 26.08 -29.95
CA ALA A 800 -2.37 25.27 -29.16
C ALA A 800 -1.55 24.40 -28.20
N GLY A 801 -1.79 24.56 -26.90
CA GLY A 801 -1.01 23.90 -25.87
C GLY A 801 -1.15 22.38 -25.93
N GLU A 802 -0.05 21.65 -25.78
CA GLU A 802 -0.04 20.20 -25.82
C GLU A 802 0.78 19.60 -24.67
N ILE A 803 0.26 18.55 -24.03
CA ILE A 803 1.07 17.60 -23.25
C ILE A 803 1.33 16.36 -24.10
N ARG A 804 2.57 15.88 -24.12
CA ARG A 804 2.95 14.60 -24.73
C ARG A 804 3.77 13.73 -23.80
N VAL A 805 3.53 12.43 -23.84
CA VAL A 805 4.36 11.40 -23.21
C VAL A 805 4.82 10.45 -24.30
N CYS A 806 6.11 10.45 -24.58
CA CYS A 806 6.74 9.62 -25.61
C CYS A 806 7.38 8.41 -24.95
N GLY A 807 6.93 7.21 -25.32
CA GLY A 807 7.53 5.97 -24.90
C GLY A 807 7.96 5.10 -26.09
N THR A 808 8.75 4.07 -25.81
CA THR A 808 9.34 3.20 -26.84
C THR A 808 8.32 2.42 -27.68
N GLN A 809 7.07 2.31 -27.23
CA GLN A 809 6.01 1.58 -27.93
C GLN A 809 4.76 2.43 -28.18
N GLY A 810 4.82 3.74 -27.95
CA GLY A 810 3.66 4.59 -28.17
C GLY A 810 3.83 6.02 -27.68
N THR A 811 2.82 6.85 -27.92
CA THR A 811 2.79 8.24 -27.48
C THR A 811 1.41 8.59 -26.98
N LEU A 812 1.31 9.15 -25.78
CA LEU A 812 0.08 9.77 -25.29
C LEU A 812 0.14 11.26 -25.59
N ARG A 813 -0.96 11.81 -26.08
CA ARG A 813 -1.10 13.24 -26.36
C ARG A 813 -2.52 13.70 -26.07
N THR A 814 -2.73 14.98 -25.81
CA THR A 814 -4.05 15.49 -25.43
C THR A 814 -5.16 15.00 -26.37
N GLY A 815 -6.13 14.26 -25.81
CA GLY A 815 -7.28 13.66 -26.47
C GLY A 815 -7.04 12.32 -27.19
N GLN A 816 -5.80 11.80 -27.27
CA GLN A 816 -5.48 10.62 -28.09
C GLN A 816 -4.30 9.79 -27.54
N ALA A 817 -4.29 8.50 -27.87
CA ALA A 817 -3.17 7.60 -27.66
C ALA A 817 -2.73 6.97 -28.99
N LEU A 818 -1.42 6.92 -29.21
CA LEU A 818 -0.80 6.20 -30.32
C LEU A 818 -0.05 5.00 -29.76
N PHE A 819 -0.33 3.81 -30.28
CA PHE A 819 0.42 2.59 -29.97
C PHE A 819 1.15 2.14 -31.22
N ALA A 820 2.46 1.87 -31.11
CA ALA A 820 3.30 1.54 -32.25
C ALA A 820 2.85 0.25 -32.96
N ASN A 821 2.40 -0.74 -32.18
CA ASN A 821 1.89 -2.02 -32.65
C ASN A 821 0.53 -2.27 -32.01
N GLY A 822 -0.56 -2.23 -32.79
CA GLY A 822 -1.91 -2.42 -32.25
C GLY A 822 -3.05 -2.45 -33.26
N GLY A 823 -2.80 -1.99 -34.48
CA GLY A 823 -3.74 -2.05 -35.59
C GLY A 823 -3.66 -3.37 -36.36
N PRO A 824 -4.60 -3.63 -37.28
CA PRO A 824 -4.59 -4.80 -38.14
C PRO A 824 -3.24 -4.97 -38.86
N GLY A 825 -2.66 -6.17 -38.82
CA GLY A 825 -1.37 -6.46 -39.45
C GLY A 825 -0.16 -5.80 -38.77
N GLY A 826 -0.28 -5.38 -37.51
CA GLY A 826 0.83 -4.78 -36.73
C GLY A 826 1.06 -3.30 -37.00
N GLN A 827 0.14 -2.62 -37.70
CA GLN A 827 0.23 -1.18 -37.94
C GLN A 827 0.05 -0.37 -36.64
N PRO A 828 0.51 0.90 -36.59
CA PRO A 828 0.24 1.78 -35.46
C PRO A 828 -1.27 1.98 -35.24
N LEU A 829 -1.71 1.85 -33.99
CA LEU A 829 -3.08 2.12 -33.56
C LEU A 829 -3.15 3.54 -33.00
N LEU A 830 -3.79 4.45 -33.74
CA LEU A 830 -4.19 5.75 -33.23
C LEU A 830 -5.60 5.65 -32.65
N SER A 831 -5.74 5.76 -31.33
CA SER A 831 -7.02 5.70 -30.64
C SER A 831 -7.38 7.04 -30.00
N PRO A 832 -8.53 7.63 -30.31
CA PRO A 832 -9.04 8.77 -29.55
C PRO A 832 -9.45 8.35 -28.13
N ILE A 833 -9.34 9.27 -27.19
CA ILE A 833 -9.90 9.12 -25.85
C ILE A 833 -11.38 9.48 -25.91
N ARG A 834 -12.23 8.50 -25.60
CA ARG A 834 -13.69 8.66 -25.54
C ARG A 834 -14.08 9.23 -24.18
N ARG A 835 -14.94 10.25 -24.19
CA ARG A 835 -15.51 10.87 -22.98
C ARG A 835 -16.97 10.47 -22.88
N GLU A 836 -17.32 9.77 -21.81
CA GLU A 836 -18.71 9.37 -21.55
C GLU A 836 -19.35 10.36 -20.57
N GLN A 837 -20.59 10.75 -20.88
CA GLN A 837 -21.33 11.71 -20.08
C GLN A 837 -22.77 11.28 -19.89
N GLN A 838 -23.30 11.53 -18.69
CA GLN A 838 -24.71 11.36 -18.37
C GLN A 838 -25.25 12.67 -17.82
N GLY A 839 -26.29 13.24 -18.43
CA GLY A 839 -26.82 14.55 -18.04
C GLY A 839 -25.82 15.71 -18.14
N GLY A 840 -24.76 15.56 -18.96
CA GLY A 840 -23.66 16.53 -19.11
C GLY A 840 -22.58 16.46 -18.02
N ALA A 841 -22.66 15.51 -17.08
CA ALA A 841 -21.58 15.21 -16.14
C ALA A 841 -20.68 14.10 -16.70
N LEU A 842 -19.36 14.23 -16.56
CA LEU A 842 -18.40 13.20 -16.96
C LEU A 842 -18.59 11.95 -16.09
N THR A 843 -18.88 10.81 -16.70
CA THR A 843 -19.01 9.53 -15.99
C THR A 843 -17.77 8.67 -16.14
N ALA A 844 -17.09 8.72 -17.29
CA ALA A 844 -15.87 7.97 -17.54
C ALA A 844 -15.07 8.50 -18.72
N LEU A 845 -13.82 8.03 -18.81
CA LEU A 845 -12.96 8.12 -19.98
C LEU A 845 -12.55 6.71 -20.42
N SER A 846 -12.44 6.49 -21.72
CA SER A 846 -11.93 5.21 -22.23
C SER A 846 -11.07 5.38 -23.48
N VAL A 847 -10.22 4.38 -23.76
CA VAL A 847 -9.36 4.35 -24.94
C VAL A 847 -9.20 2.91 -25.40
N LEU A 848 -9.27 2.68 -26.72
CA LEU A 848 -8.99 1.37 -27.29
C LEU A 848 -7.48 1.17 -27.37
N THR A 849 -7.00 0.06 -26.84
CA THR A 849 -5.59 -0.31 -26.82
C THR A 849 -5.40 -1.63 -27.56
N PRO A 850 -4.14 -2.05 -27.85
CA PRO A 850 -3.87 -3.36 -28.45
C PRO A 850 -4.42 -4.54 -27.61
N ASP A 851 -4.59 -4.32 -26.31
CA ASP A 851 -4.99 -5.32 -25.32
C ASP A 851 -6.50 -5.26 -25.00
N GLY A 852 -7.25 -4.42 -25.71
CA GLY A 852 -8.66 -4.12 -25.43
C GLY A 852 -8.88 -2.71 -24.91
N GLU A 853 -10.11 -2.40 -24.54
CA GLU A 853 -10.47 -1.08 -24.02
C GLU A 853 -10.00 -0.89 -22.58
N ILE A 854 -9.29 0.21 -22.33
CA ILE A 854 -8.93 0.66 -20.99
C ILE A 854 -9.84 1.83 -20.60
N ARG A 855 -10.44 1.71 -19.42
CA ARG A 855 -11.42 2.67 -18.87
C ARG A 855 -10.94 3.28 -17.55
N TRP A 856 -11.26 4.55 -17.34
CA TRP A 856 -11.21 5.26 -16.05
C TRP A 856 -12.61 5.77 -15.72
N ASP A 857 -13.13 5.39 -14.56
CA ASP A 857 -14.46 5.81 -14.09
C ASP A 857 -14.33 7.02 -13.15
N ASN A 858 -15.22 7.99 -13.28
CA ASN A 858 -15.27 9.15 -12.39
C ASN A 858 -15.91 8.75 -11.04
N PRO A 859 -15.16 8.71 -9.92
CA PRO A 859 -15.69 8.29 -8.61
C PRO A 859 -16.67 9.29 -7.99
N TYR A 860 -16.84 10.44 -8.66
CA TYR A 860 -17.76 11.51 -8.28
C TYR A 860 -18.99 11.60 -9.20
N ALA A 861 -19.16 10.63 -10.11
CA ALA A 861 -20.38 10.46 -10.89
C ALA A 861 -21.38 9.58 -10.13
N GLY A 862 -22.51 10.12 -9.71
CA GLY A 862 -23.54 9.38 -8.97
C GLY A 862 -24.90 10.07 -8.92
N PRO A 863 -25.97 9.39 -8.46
CA PRO A 863 -27.36 9.88 -8.53
C PRO A 863 -27.65 11.13 -7.66
N HIS A 864 -26.76 11.46 -6.72
CA HIS A 864 -26.83 12.69 -5.92
C HIS A 864 -26.03 13.86 -6.53
N ALA A 865 -25.39 13.65 -7.70
CA ALA A 865 -24.62 14.65 -8.44
C ALA A 865 -25.52 15.59 -9.26
N GLY A 866 -26.44 16.30 -8.59
CA GLY A 866 -27.12 17.46 -9.19
C GLY A 866 -26.14 18.56 -9.64
N HIS A 867 -24.89 18.50 -9.17
CA HIS A 867 -23.79 19.39 -9.53
C HIS A 867 -22.91 18.78 -10.63
N ARG A 868 -22.84 19.45 -11.79
CA ARG A 868 -21.93 19.09 -12.88
C ARG A 868 -20.54 19.63 -12.54
N LEU A 869 -19.63 18.75 -12.11
CA LEU A 869 -18.24 19.12 -11.85
C LEU A 869 -17.46 19.22 -13.16
N THR A 870 -16.64 20.27 -13.29
CA THR A 870 -15.61 20.41 -14.33
C THR A 870 -14.43 19.47 -14.06
N ASP A 871 -13.57 19.23 -15.05
CA ASP A 871 -12.37 18.39 -14.89
C ASP A 871 -11.45 18.91 -13.76
N GLU A 872 -11.29 20.23 -13.59
CA GLU A 872 -10.51 20.79 -12.47
C GLU A 872 -11.20 20.55 -11.11
N GLN A 873 -12.54 20.68 -11.04
CA GLN A 873 -13.29 20.40 -9.82
C GLN A 873 -13.26 18.90 -9.46
N ILE A 874 -13.26 18.00 -10.45
CA ILE A 874 -13.05 16.56 -10.24
C ILE A 874 -11.66 16.31 -9.64
N ALA A 875 -10.62 16.95 -10.17
CA ALA A 875 -9.26 16.83 -9.63
C ALA A 875 -9.14 17.35 -8.19
N VAL A 876 -9.84 18.45 -7.85
CA VAL A 876 -9.88 18.98 -6.49
C VAL A 876 -10.69 18.08 -5.55
N ALA A 877 -11.79 17.48 -6.03
CA ALA A 877 -12.54 16.46 -5.29
C ALA A 877 -11.64 15.28 -4.91
N GLU A 878 -10.81 14.81 -5.85
CA GLU A 878 -9.79 13.78 -5.63
C GLU A 878 -8.78 14.19 -4.56
N LEU A 879 -8.21 15.40 -4.66
CA LEU A 879 -7.28 15.93 -3.66
C LEU A 879 -7.88 16.00 -2.25
N LEU A 880 -9.09 16.53 -2.12
CA LEU A 880 -9.77 16.65 -0.81
C LEU A 880 -10.09 15.27 -0.22
N THR A 881 -10.52 14.33 -1.07
CA THR A 881 -10.81 12.95 -0.65
C THR A 881 -9.55 12.28 -0.13
N ARG A 882 -8.46 12.29 -0.90
CA ARG A 882 -7.17 11.69 -0.50
C ARG A 882 -6.54 12.37 0.71
N MET A 883 -6.65 13.70 0.82
CA MET A 883 -6.17 14.41 2.02
C MET A 883 -6.97 14.02 3.26
N GLY A 884 -8.29 13.86 3.12
CA GLY A 884 -9.15 13.38 4.19
C GLY A 884 -8.83 11.95 4.63
N GLU A 885 -8.54 11.06 3.67
CA GLU A 885 -8.06 9.71 3.93
C GLU A 885 -6.73 9.73 4.70
N ALA A 886 -5.78 10.54 4.25
CA ALA A 886 -4.49 10.74 4.92
C ALA A 886 -4.66 11.23 6.36
N ALA A 887 -5.52 12.22 6.59
CA ALA A 887 -5.82 12.74 7.93
C ALA A 887 -6.43 11.68 8.87
N ARG A 888 -7.16 10.69 8.32
CA ARG A 888 -7.84 9.66 9.13
C ARG A 888 -7.04 8.38 9.33
N SER A 889 -6.15 8.03 8.41
CA SER A 889 -5.57 6.68 8.33
C SER A 889 -4.05 6.64 8.34
N ALA A 890 -3.38 7.76 8.69
CA ALA A 890 -1.92 7.90 8.59
C ALA A 890 -1.38 7.55 7.18
N ALA A 891 -2.21 7.76 6.15
CA ALA A 891 -1.77 7.67 4.76
C ALA A 891 -0.87 8.88 4.43
N PRO A 892 0.02 8.76 3.44
CA PRO A 892 0.76 9.90 2.94
C PRO A 892 -0.19 10.94 2.31
N PRO A 893 0.19 12.23 2.31
CA PRO A 893 -0.61 13.26 1.66
C PRO A 893 -0.72 13.01 0.15
N PRO A 894 -1.80 13.45 -0.51
CA PRO A 894 -2.01 13.25 -1.95
C PRO A 894 -0.87 13.79 -2.82
N TYR A 895 -0.26 14.89 -2.38
CA TYR A 895 0.95 15.43 -2.97
C TYR A 895 1.88 15.90 -1.85
N ALA A 896 3.04 15.26 -1.74
CA ALA A 896 3.93 15.48 -0.62
C ALA A 896 4.69 16.82 -0.70
N PRO A 897 4.94 17.50 0.43
CA PRO A 897 5.73 18.74 0.48
C PRO A 897 7.14 18.60 -0.10
N TRP A 898 7.77 17.44 0.06
CA TRP A 898 9.07 17.18 -0.54
C TRP A 898 9.00 17.13 -2.07
N ALA A 899 7.94 16.55 -2.61
CA ALA A 899 7.73 16.40 -4.05
C ALA A 899 7.53 17.79 -4.67
N ALA A 900 6.71 18.61 -4.01
CA ALA A 900 6.51 20.01 -4.36
C ALA A 900 7.81 20.82 -4.31
N LEU A 901 8.65 20.61 -3.29
CA LEU A 901 9.94 21.30 -3.20
C LEU A 901 10.86 20.94 -4.36
N GLU A 902 10.93 19.67 -4.74
CA GLU A 902 11.75 19.24 -5.88
C GLU A 902 11.27 19.88 -7.19
N ASP A 903 9.97 20.08 -7.38
CA ASP A 903 9.43 20.77 -8.55
C ASP A 903 9.89 22.24 -8.60
N VAL A 904 9.86 22.92 -7.45
CA VAL A 904 10.43 24.27 -7.29
C VAL A 904 11.94 24.27 -7.58
N GLU A 905 12.68 23.26 -7.13
CA GLU A 905 14.12 23.14 -7.39
C GLU A 905 14.44 22.97 -8.87
N LEU A 906 13.67 22.15 -9.60
CA LEU A 906 13.84 22.00 -11.04
C LEU A 906 13.55 23.31 -11.78
N LEU A 907 12.44 23.96 -11.45
CA LEU A 907 12.06 25.23 -12.05
C LEU A 907 13.12 26.32 -11.77
N ALA A 908 13.65 26.38 -10.55
CA ALA A 908 14.75 27.28 -10.20
C ALA A 908 16.02 26.97 -11.01
N ALA A 909 16.35 25.68 -11.21
CA ALA A 909 17.50 25.28 -12.01
C ALA A 909 17.36 25.71 -13.49
N LEU A 910 16.17 25.55 -14.07
CA LEU A 910 15.88 26.02 -15.43
C LEU A 910 16.04 27.54 -15.55
N ARG A 911 15.49 28.30 -14.59
CA ARG A 911 15.61 29.77 -14.55
C ARG A 911 17.07 30.21 -14.34
N TYR A 912 17.84 29.53 -13.49
CA TYR A 912 19.27 29.81 -13.30
C TYR A 912 20.10 29.50 -14.53
N SER A 913 19.79 28.43 -15.25
CA SER A 913 20.41 28.13 -16.54
C SER A 913 20.13 29.28 -17.53
N ALA A 914 18.87 29.72 -17.64
CA ALA A 914 18.48 30.77 -18.57
C ALA A 914 19.19 32.09 -18.30
N ALA A 915 19.27 32.50 -17.03
CA ALA A 915 20.01 33.69 -16.60
C ALA A 915 21.53 33.61 -16.89
N ARG A 916 22.05 32.42 -17.19
CA ARG A 916 23.45 32.15 -17.55
C ARG A 916 23.63 31.79 -19.02
N GLY A 917 22.73 32.26 -19.89
CA GLY A 917 22.81 32.02 -21.34
C GLY A 917 22.59 30.56 -21.74
N GLY A 918 21.91 29.77 -20.91
CA GLY A 918 21.63 28.36 -21.18
C GLY A 918 22.70 27.38 -20.71
N ALA A 919 23.60 27.80 -19.81
CA ALA A 919 24.60 26.91 -19.23
C ALA A 919 23.97 25.82 -18.34
N ALA A 920 24.33 24.56 -18.58
CA ALA A 920 23.78 23.41 -17.87
C ALA A 920 24.00 23.48 -16.36
N ILE A 921 22.94 23.22 -15.59
CA ILE A 921 22.94 23.22 -14.13
C ILE A 921 22.87 21.77 -13.61
N PRO A 922 23.88 21.29 -12.88
CA PRO A 922 23.86 19.95 -12.30
C PRO A 922 22.93 19.88 -11.09
N LEU A 923 22.19 18.79 -11.00
CA LEU A 923 21.19 18.49 -9.97
C LEU A 923 21.64 17.32 -9.06
N PRO A 924 21.12 17.24 -7.81
CA PRO A 924 20.20 18.17 -7.17
C PRO A 924 20.89 19.48 -6.76
N LEU A 925 20.12 20.59 -6.73
CA LEU A 925 20.66 21.94 -6.45
C LEU A 925 21.36 22.04 -5.08
N ALA A 926 20.93 21.25 -4.08
CA ALA A 926 21.50 21.26 -2.74
C ALA A 926 23.00 20.90 -2.71
N ALA A 927 23.39 19.84 -3.42
CA ALA A 927 24.78 19.37 -3.50
C ALA A 927 25.68 20.37 -4.24
N THR A 928 25.13 21.02 -5.27
CA THR A 928 25.82 22.04 -6.06
C THR A 928 26.08 23.29 -5.21
N ARG A 929 25.14 23.70 -4.34
CA ARG A 929 25.35 24.81 -3.40
C ARG A 929 26.37 24.52 -2.30
N GLU A 930 26.44 23.29 -1.79
CA GLU A 930 27.50 22.90 -0.85
C GLU A 930 28.88 22.88 -1.50
N LYS A 931 29.01 22.38 -2.73
CA LYS A 931 30.26 22.49 -3.51
C LYS A 931 30.63 23.93 -3.83
N LEU A 932 29.66 24.79 -4.15
CA LEU A 932 29.89 26.22 -4.39
C LEU A 932 30.26 26.96 -3.10
N ARG A 933 29.66 26.62 -1.96
CA ARG A 933 30.06 27.13 -0.62
C ARG A 933 31.43 26.60 -0.18
N GLY A 934 31.74 25.34 -0.49
CA GLY A 934 33.05 24.72 -0.23
C GLY A 934 34.16 25.32 -1.09
N LYS A 935 33.90 25.55 -2.38
CA LYS A 935 34.79 26.32 -3.27
C LYS A 935 34.91 27.77 -2.83
N ALA A 936 33.81 28.44 -2.46
CA ALA A 936 33.86 29.80 -1.93
C ALA A 936 34.62 29.89 -0.60
N ARG A 937 34.55 28.88 0.27
CA ARG A 937 35.38 28.78 1.50
C ARG A 937 36.86 28.49 1.17
N GLN A 938 37.16 27.64 0.19
CA GLN A 938 38.53 27.42 -0.29
C GLN A 938 39.12 28.66 -0.97
N THR A 939 38.31 29.41 -1.72
CA THR A 939 38.70 30.65 -2.38
C THR A 939 38.83 31.79 -1.37
N ALA A 940 37.93 31.89 -0.38
CA ALA A 940 38.03 32.84 0.72
C ALA A 940 39.25 32.54 1.62
N GLY A 941 39.58 31.27 1.86
CA GLY A 941 40.81 30.85 2.55
C GLY A 941 42.09 31.17 1.76
N LYS A 942 42.05 31.08 0.42
CA LYS A 942 43.18 31.48 -0.45
C LYS A 942 43.34 32.99 -0.59
N ILE A 943 42.25 33.77 -0.49
CA ILE A 943 42.27 35.23 -0.53
C ILE A 943 42.67 35.82 0.83
N THR A 944 42.22 35.25 1.94
CA THR A 944 42.65 35.68 3.29
C THR A 944 44.07 35.27 3.67
N GLY A 945 44.63 34.23 3.03
CA GLY A 945 46.06 33.85 3.18
C GLY A 945 47.04 34.72 2.37
N ARG A 946 46.58 35.40 1.30
CA ARG A 946 47.41 36.33 0.50
C ARG A 946 47.36 37.79 0.99
N LEU A 947 46.45 38.12 1.89
CA LEU A 947 46.37 39.44 2.55
C LEU A 947 47.04 39.45 3.94
N ARG A 948 47.73 38.37 4.31
CA ARG A 948 48.52 38.25 5.56
C ARG A 948 49.99 37.84 5.30
N ARG A 949 50.50 38.05 4.10
CA ARG A 949 51.93 37.98 3.77
C ARG A 949 52.38 39.25 3.10
#